data_AF-A0AAV1KH70-F1
#
_entry.id   AF-A0AAV1KH70-F1
#
_cell.length_a   1.000
_cell.length_b   1.000
_cell.length_c   1.000
_cell.angle_alpha   90.00
_cell.angle_beta   90.00
_cell.angle_gamma   90.00
#
_symmetry.space_group_name_H-M   'P 1'
#
loop_
_entity.id
_entity.type
_entity.pdbx_description
1 polymer ?
#
loop_
_entity_poly.entity_id
_entity_poly.type
_entity_poly.pdbx_seq_one_letter_code
_entity_poly.pdbx_strand_id
1 'polypeptide(L)'
;MAEWSIHVAVVAEPYFIPARDNWLGCADGLVAIIGETLTDPSRGRGWVAAVSGGIVIVGAYFSPNKSLADFEGFLVELGAVVGRYHPRPVLVLGDLNAKSSAWGSPVTDPRGEVLEEWTVTTGLVVLNRGSEYTCVRQRGGSIVDVSFASPSVASRIRDWRVAAEVETLSDHRYIRFDVSAQTASGRHPTTPINDGPRWALKRIDRELLEEAALVQSWIRESTTDGPVDVEAVALWFRGAMTQICDASMPRVHQRSARRQVYWWTAEIAQLRIACVAARRRYTRYRRRRRRDSAEEDALYEVYRASKETLRLAIGDSKSRAREELLGSLDRDPWGRPYRWIRGKLRPWAPPLTQRMQPQLLESVLSTLFPERVGHVPPAMASPSATDSPEEESTDVPEVTQAETRVAVSRLRAKNTAPGPDGVPGRALVLALKELEPQLRGLFTACLEQGQFPSVWKEGRLVLLRKEGRPADSPSAYRPIVLLDEAGKLLERIIADRLVGHLCREGPDLDENQFGFRRGRSTIDAITRVRALAEETVSRGGVVLAVSLDISNAFNTLPWSCIREALNYHRVPPYLRRIIGAYLEERCITYWGRDGAGRRVMSCGVPQGSVLGPLLWNIGYDWVLRGELPSGAELTCYADDTLVTARGSSHREAALVATAAVSQVVNRIRRLGLEVALSKSEAMVFHGPRRAPPPGSHIVEERARGSRPVQRQIALRREELRQVLVAEWRQRLLRPTAGLATVEAIRPVLDDWLGRRHGSLSFRVTQVLSGHGCFGKYLRRIDREPDARCHHCVHCGEDTAQHTLAECVAWEEQRRVLTNKVGGDLSLPALVRKMVGSAESWDAVVSFCEDVMSQKETAEREREISTPFPGRRRRTGRRRRADNALFRPP
;
A
#
# COMPACT_ATOMS: atom_id res chain seq x y z
N MET A 1 -20.40 -21.68 7.43
CA MET A 1 -19.11 -21.48 6.72
C MET A 1 -18.00 -20.86 7.58
N ALA A 2 -18.23 -19.74 8.28
CA ALA A 2 -17.17 -19.03 9.01
C ALA A 2 -16.60 -19.78 10.23
N GLU A 3 -17.44 -20.51 10.96
CA GLU A 3 -17.07 -21.20 12.21
C GLU A 3 -16.28 -22.50 11.99
N TRP A 4 -16.56 -23.22 10.90
CA TRP A 4 -15.97 -24.55 10.64
C TRP A 4 -15.03 -24.61 9.45
N SER A 5 -14.57 -23.45 8.96
CA SER A 5 -13.64 -23.38 7.82
C SER A 5 -14.14 -24.12 6.58
N ILE A 6 -15.44 -23.99 6.27
CA ILE A 6 -16.07 -24.65 5.12
C ILE A 6 -15.65 -23.95 3.83
N HIS A 7 -15.09 -24.72 2.88
CA HIS A 7 -14.62 -24.23 1.57
C HIS A 7 -15.76 -24.08 0.56
N VAL A 8 -16.69 -25.04 0.56
CA VAL A 8 -17.88 -25.05 -0.32
C VAL A 8 -19.10 -25.40 0.52
N ALA A 9 -20.21 -24.68 0.33
CA ALA A 9 -21.50 -24.99 0.93
C ALA A 9 -22.58 -25.04 -0.14
N VAL A 10 -23.51 -25.99 -0.02
CA VAL A 10 -24.74 -26.06 -0.81
C VAL A 10 -25.90 -25.75 0.13
N VAL A 11 -26.81 -24.89 -0.30
CA VAL A 11 -27.95 -24.44 0.49
C VAL A 11 -29.22 -24.63 -0.34
N ALA A 12 -30.16 -25.42 0.17
CA ALA A 12 -31.52 -25.50 -0.34
C ALA A 12 -32.39 -24.38 0.27
N GLU A 13 -33.31 -23.86 -0.52
CA GLU A 13 -34.24 -22.76 -0.21
C GLU A 13 -33.58 -21.56 0.51
N PRO A 14 -32.52 -20.96 -0.07
CA PRO A 14 -31.89 -19.80 0.53
C PRO A 14 -32.85 -18.61 0.56
N TYR A 15 -32.96 -17.95 1.72
CA TYR A 15 -33.77 -16.73 1.88
C TYR A 15 -33.43 -15.62 0.85
N PHE A 16 -32.15 -15.52 0.46
CA PHE A 16 -31.68 -14.58 -0.54
C PHE A 16 -30.36 -15.04 -1.16
N ILE A 17 -30.24 -14.92 -2.48
CA ILE A 17 -29.01 -15.20 -3.24
C ILE A 17 -28.40 -13.86 -3.72
N PRO A 18 -27.30 -13.38 -3.12
CA PRO A 18 -26.63 -12.16 -3.56
C PRO A 18 -25.95 -12.33 -4.92
N ALA A 19 -26.02 -11.31 -5.78
CA ALA A 19 -25.25 -11.25 -7.02
C ALA A 19 -23.75 -11.00 -6.74
N ARG A 20 -23.01 -12.07 -6.44
CA ARG A 20 -21.57 -12.06 -6.15
C ARG A 20 -20.90 -13.29 -6.77
N ASP A 21 -19.64 -13.15 -7.18
CA ASP A 21 -18.87 -14.21 -7.84
C ASP A 21 -18.70 -15.49 -7.00
N ASN A 22 -18.85 -15.39 -5.68
CA ASN A 22 -18.73 -16.50 -4.75
C ASN A 22 -20.08 -17.17 -4.40
N TRP A 23 -21.16 -16.79 -5.10
CA TRP A 23 -22.51 -17.35 -4.98
C TRP A 23 -23.04 -17.71 -6.36
N LEU A 24 -23.58 -18.92 -6.49
CA LEU A 24 -24.22 -19.35 -7.71
C LEU A 24 -25.58 -19.97 -7.38
N GLY A 25 -26.65 -19.36 -7.88
CA GLY A 25 -28.02 -19.85 -7.74
C GLY A 25 -28.49 -20.65 -8.96
N CYS A 26 -29.42 -21.58 -8.73
CA CYS A 26 -30.21 -22.22 -9.79
C CYS A 26 -31.18 -21.21 -10.44
N ALA A 27 -31.83 -21.60 -11.54
CA ALA A 27 -32.66 -20.70 -12.34
C ALA A 27 -33.89 -20.16 -11.58
N ASP A 28 -34.43 -20.93 -10.64
CA ASP A 28 -35.59 -20.60 -9.80
C ASP A 28 -35.21 -20.18 -8.37
N GLY A 29 -33.91 -20.06 -8.07
CA GLY A 29 -33.41 -19.57 -6.78
C GLY A 29 -33.60 -20.53 -5.58
N LEU A 30 -34.05 -21.76 -5.82
CA LEU A 30 -34.31 -22.78 -4.79
C LEU A 30 -33.04 -23.45 -4.26
N VAL A 31 -31.89 -23.30 -4.92
CA VAL A 31 -30.59 -23.85 -4.50
C VAL A 31 -29.49 -22.87 -4.80
N ALA A 32 -28.52 -22.77 -3.89
CA ALA A 32 -27.29 -22.02 -4.12
C ALA A 32 -26.04 -22.82 -3.72
N ILE A 33 -24.98 -22.65 -4.51
CA ILE A 33 -23.61 -23.04 -4.16
C ILE A 33 -22.86 -21.78 -3.72
N ILE A 34 -22.14 -21.90 -2.60
CA ILE A 34 -21.28 -20.86 -2.05
C ILE A 34 -19.87 -21.43 -1.97
N GLY A 35 -18.90 -20.79 -2.62
CA GLY A 35 -17.51 -21.26 -2.64
C GLY A 35 -16.51 -20.15 -2.94
N GLU A 36 -15.26 -20.33 -2.53
CA GLU A 36 -14.21 -19.30 -2.72
C GLU A 36 -13.80 -19.15 -4.20
N THR A 37 -13.87 -20.24 -4.98
CA THR A 37 -13.59 -20.26 -6.42
C THR A 37 -14.62 -21.16 -7.11
N LEU A 38 -15.59 -20.57 -7.81
CA LEU A 38 -16.58 -21.29 -8.61
C LEU A 38 -16.33 -20.98 -10.08
N THR A 39 -16.04 -22.01 -10.88
CA THR A 39 -15.84 -21.88 -12.33
C THR A 39 -16.82 -22.77 -13.09
N ASP A 40 -16.97 -22.52 -14.39
CA ASP A 40 -17.82 -23.35 -15.27
C ASP A 40 -19.28 -23.50 -14.77
N PRO A 41 -19.98 -22.37 -14.50
CA PRO A 41 -21.32 -22.41 -13.89
C PRO A 41 -22.36 -22.95 -14.87
N SER A 42 -23.18 -23.88 -14.40
CA SER A 42 -24.36 -24.41 -15.10
C SER A 42 -25.56 -24.37 -14.16
N ARG A 43 -26.76 -24.11 -14.68
CA ARG A 43 -27.98 -23.95 -13.88
C ARG A 43 -29.21 -24.46 -14.61
N GLY A 44 -30.12 -25.08 -13.86
CA GLY A 44 -31.46 -25.45 -14.30
C GLY A 44 -32.48 -25.16 -13.21
N ARG A 45 -33.67 -25.74 -13.32
CA ARG A 45 -34.73 -25.60 -12.29
C ARG A 45 -34.47 -26.60 -11.18
N GLY A 46 -34.40 -26.12 -9.93
CA GLY A 46 -34.09 -26.97 -8.78
C GLY A 46 -32.65 -27.51 -8.71
N TRP A 47 -31.75 -27.14 -9.63
CA TRP A 47 -30.34 -27.56 -9.56
C TRP A 47 -29.37 -26.50 -10.09
N VAL A 48 -28.14 -26.54 -9.57
CA VAL A 48 -27.04 -25.67 -9.96
C VAL A 48 -25.73 -26.45 -9.89
N ALA A 49 -24.81 -26.22 -10.82
CA ALA A 49 -23.52 -26.89 -10.85
C ALA A 49 -22.37 -25.90 -11.07
N ALA A 50 -21.24 -26.14 -10.42
CA ALA A 50 -20.01 -25.40 -10.62
C ALA A 50 -18.79 -26.27 -10.29
N VAL A 51 -17.64 -25.94 -10.89
CA VAL A 51 -16.37 -26.59 -10.59
C VAL A 51 -15.67 -25.83 -9.46
N SER A 52 -15.25 -26.56 -8.43
CA SER A 52 -14.45 -26.06 -7.32
C SER A 52 -13.39 -27.08 -6.93
N GLY A 53 -12.11 -26.67 -6.94
CA GLY A 53 -10.99 -27.56 -6.57
C GLY A 53 -10.84 -28.78 -7.49
N GLY A 54 -11.25 -28.67 -8.76
CA GLY A 54 -11.22 -29.78 -9.73
C GLY A 54 -12.35 -30.80 -9.57
N ILE A 55 -13.30 -30.58 -8.66
CA ILE A 55 -14.50 -31.40 -8.47
C ILE A 55 -15.72 -30.60 -8.93
N VAL A 56 -16.63 -31.25 -9.64
CA VAL A 56 -17.91 -30.66 -10.03
C VAL A 56 -18.88 -30.81 -8.86
N ILE A 57 -19.31 -29.68 -8.32
CA ILE A 57 -20.28 -29.60 -7.23
C ILE A 57 -21.64 -29.33 -7.84
N VAL A 58 -22.59 -30.22 -7.62
CA VAL A 58 -23.98 -30.09 -8.04
C VAL A 58 -24.84 -29.92 -6.80
N GLY A 59 -25.49 -28.77 -6.65
CA GLY A 59 -26.52 -28.54 -5.68
C GLY A 59 -27.89 -28.86 -6.25
N ALA A 60 -28.73 -29.57 -5.51
CA ALA A 60 -30.06 -29.99 -5.94
C ALA A 60 -31.12 -29.77 -4.85
N TYR A 61 -32.35 -29.45 -5.26
CA TYR A 61 -33.52 -29.40 -4.40
C TYR A 61 -34.74 -29.85 -5.18
N PHE A 62 -35.53 -30.72 -4.57
CA PHE A 62 -36.82 -31.11 -5.10
C PHE A 62 -37.93 -30.91 -4.08
N SER A 63 -38.97 -30.19 -4.46
CA SER A 63 -40.09 -29.87 -3.55
C SER A 63 -40.90 -31.12 -3.21
N PRO A 64 -41.28 -31.32 -1.93
CA PRO A 64 -42.07 -32.48 -1.53
C PRO A 64 -43.48 -32.50 -2.15
N ASN A 65 -43.98 -31.34 -2.60
CA ASN A 65 -45.35 -31.15 -3.10
C ASN A 65 -45.55 -31.50 -4.59
N LYS A 66 -44.48 -31.86 -5.31
CA LYS A 66 -44.54 -32.20 -6.75
C LYS A 66 -44.80 -33.70 -6.98
N SER A 67 -45.25 -34.09 -8.17
CA SER A 67 -45.58 -35.50 -8.44
C SER A 67 -44.33 -36.40 -8.55
N LEU A 68 -44.52 -37.73 -8.58
CA LEU A 68 -43.43 -38.67 -8.87
C LEU A 68 -42.93 -38.52 -10.32
N ALA A 69 -43.82 -38.26 -11.27
CA ALA A 69 -43.44 -38.00 -12.67
C ALA A 69 -42.56 -36.75 -12.81
N ASP A 70 -42.85 -35.68 -12.05
CA ASP A 70 -41.98 -34.50 -12.00
C ASP A 70 -40.60 -34.81 -11.40
N PHE A 71 -40.55 -35.76 -10.45
CA PHE A 71 -39.32 -36.19 -9.82
C PHE A 71 -38.44 -37.00 -10.78
N GLU A 72 -39.03 -37.93 -11.53
CA GLU A 72 -38.36 -38.66 -12.60
C GLU A 72 -37.81 -37.72 -13.68
N GLY A 73 -38.60 -36.75 -14.14
CA GLY A 73 -38.15 -35.73 -15.09
C GLY A 73 -36.99 -34.89 -14.56
N PHE A 74 -37.03 -34.52 -13.27
CA PHE A 74 -35.93 -33.83 -12.60
C PHE A 74 -34.65 -34.68 -12.54
N LEU A 75 -34.76 -35.98 -12.29
CA LEU A 75 -33.61 -36.89 -12.25
C LEU A 75 -33.00 -37.12 -13.63
N VAL A 76 -33.79 -37.11 -14.71
CA VAL A 76 -33.27 -37.15 -16.09
C VAL A 76 -32.39 -35.91 -16.35
N GLU A 77 -32.86 -34.72 -15.99
CA GLU A 77 -32.06 -33.50 -16.12
C GLU A 77 -30.78 -33.55 -15.28
N LEU A 78 -30.89 -33.98 -14.02
CA LEU A 78 -29.75 -34.09 -13.11
C LEU A 78 -28.73 -35.11 -13.62
N GLY A 79 -29.19 -36.24 -14.17
CA GLY A 79 -28.37 -37.26 -14.80
C GLY A 79 -27.63 -36.75 -16.04
N ALA A 80 -28.29 -35.95 -16.89
CA ALA A 80 -27.67 -35.32 -18.05
C ALA A 80 -26.55 -34.33 -17.65
N VAL A 81 -26.72 -33.61 -16.53
CA VAL A 81 -25.69 -32.73 -15.98
C VAL A 81 -24.50 -33.53 -15.48
N VAL A 82 -24.73 -34.58 -14.69
CA VAL A 82 -23.67 -35.49 -14.22
C VAL A 82 -22.90 -36.09 -15.40
N GLY A 83 -23.61 -36.56 -16.43
CA GLY A 83 -23.02 -37.11 -17.65
C GLY A 83 -22.20 -36.09 -18.44
N ARG A 84 -22.65 -34.84 -18.57
CA ARG A 84 -21.92 -33.76 -19.27
C ARG A 84 -20.53 -33.52 -18.70
N TYR A 85 -20.38 -33.66 -17.39
CA TYR A 85 -19.12 -33.39 -16.71
C TYR A 85 -18.18 -34.60 -16.66
N HIS A 86 -18.60 -35.78 -17.12
CA HIS A 86 -17.75 -36.96 -17.21
C HIS A 86 -16.54 -36.70 -18.14
N PRO A 87 -15.30 -37.14 -17.82
CA PRO A 87 -14.90 -38.00 -16.70
C PRO A 87 -14.48 -37.22 -15.42
N ARG A 88 -14.87 -35.95 -15.26
CA ARG A 88 -14.50 -35.19 -14.06
C ARG A 88 -15.17 -35.79 -12.81
N PRO A 89 -14.53 -35.73 -11.64
CA PRO A 89 -15.16 -36.17 -10.41
C PRO A 89 -16.34 -35.28 -10.01
N VAL A 90 -17.46 -35.89 -9.61
CA VAL A 90 -18.73 -35.20 -9.33
C VAL A 90 -19.17 -35.44 -7.88
N LEU A 91 -19.76 -34.41 -7.27
CA LEU A 91 -20.39 -34.44 -5.95
C LEU A 91 -21.78 -33.80 -6.05
N VAL A 92 -22.84 -34.56 -5.77
CA VAL A 92 -24.23 -34.11 -5.80
C VAL A 92 -24.75 -34.00 -4.37
N LEU A 93 -25.23 -32.81 -3.97
CA LEU A 93 -25.67 -32.50 -2.61
C LEU A 93 -27.01 -31.79 -2.65
N GLY A 94 -27.96 -32.21 -1.82
CA GLY A 94 -29.27 -31.58 -1.87
C GLY A 94 -30.32 -32.14 -0.93
N ASP A 95 -31.42 -31.40 -0.79
CA ASP A 95 -32.67 -31.89 -0.21
C ASP A 95 -33.57 -32.39 -1.33
N LEU A 96 -33.59 -33.71 -1.53
CA LEU A 96 -34.35 -34.33 -2.63
C LEU A 96 -35.74 -34.82 -2.20
N ASN A 97 -36.09 -34.69 -0.91
CA ASN A 97 -37.38 -35.15 -0.37
C ASN A 97 -37.74 -36.59 -0.79
N ALA A 98 -36.73 -37.47 -0.77
CA ALA A 98 -36.80 -38.91 -1.05
C ALA A 98 -36.27 -39.71 0.15
N LYS A 99 -36.92 -40.85 0.46
CA LYS A 99 -36.58 -41.67 1.62
C LYS A 99 -36.14 -43.06 1.16
N SER A 100 -34.97 -43.51 1.61
CA SER A 100 -34.51 -44.88 1.37
C SER A 100 -33.68 -45.40 2.53
N SER A 101 -33.79 -46.71 2.77
CA SER A 101 -32.88 -47.45 3.64
C SER A 101 -31.40 -47.34 3.22
N ALA A 102 -31.11 -47.13 1.93
CA ALA A 102 -29.76 -46.97 1.37
C ALA A 102 -29.00 -45.76 1.94
N TRP A 103 -29.70 -44.71 2.39
CA TRP A 103 -29.10 -43.56 3.10
C TRP A 103 -29.60 -43.42 4.55
N GLY A 104 -30.13 -44.50 5.13
CA GLY A 104 -30.43 -44.62 6.55
C GLY A 104 -31.86 -44.25 6.97
N SER A 105 -32.77 -43.99 6.02
CA SER A 105 -34.20 -43.80 6.35
C SER A 105 -34.82 -45.12 6.84
N PRO A 106 -35.73 -45.10 7.84
CA PRO A 106 -36.42 -46.31 8.30
C PRO A 106 -37.37 -46.93 7.26
N VAL A 107 -37.78 -46.16 6.25
CA VAL A 107 -38.71 -46.56 5.20
C VAL A 107 -38.17 -46.08 3.86
N THR A 108 -38.29 -46.92 2.83
CA THR A 108 -38.10 -46.54 1.43
C THR A 108 -39.44 -46.12 0.83
N ASP A 109 -39.50 -44.91 0.26
CA ASP A 109 -40.68 -44.41 -0.47
C ASP A 109 -40.45 -44.50 -1.99
N PRO A 110 -41.50 -44.35 -2.83
CA PRO A 110 -41.35 -44.49 -4.29
C PRO A 110 -40.31 -43.55 -4.91
N ARG A 111 -40.12 -42.35 -4.34
CA ARG A 111 -39.03 -41.45 -4.77
C ARG A 111 -37.66 -41.99 -4.39
N GLY A 112 -37.54 -42.62 -3.22
CA GLY A 112 -36.35 -43.34 -2.80
C GLY A 112 -35.96 -44.44 -3.79
N GLU A 113 -36.91 -45.26 -4.23
CA GLU A 113 -36.68 -46.35 -5.20
C GLU A 113 -36.13 -45.81 -6.53
N VAL A 114 -36.78 -44.80 -7.11
CA VAL A 114 -36.32 -44.16 -8.36
C VAL A 114 -34.96 -43.48 -8.18
N LEU A 115 -34.72 -42.84 -7.04
CA LEU A 115 -33.44 -42.19 -6.77
C LEU A 115 -32.31 -43.21 -6.58
N GLU A 116 -32.58 -44.37 -5.97
CA GLU A 116 -31.63 -45.50 -5.89
C GLU A 116 -31.25 -45.99 -7.29
N GLU A 117 -32.23 -46.25 -8.15
CA GLU A 117 -31.99 -46.66 -9.54
C GLU A 117 -31.13 -45.62 -10.29
N TRP A 118 -31.47 -44.34 -10.15
CA TRP A 118 -30.71 -43.24 -10.73
C TRP A 118 -29.24 -43.20 -10.26
N THR A 119 -28.97 -43.49 -8.98
CA THR A 119 -27.58 -43.55 -8.48
C THR A 119 -26.78 -44.67 -9.13
N VAL A 120 -27.42 -45.83 -9.38
CA VAL A 120 -26.81 -46.96 -10.08
C VAL A 120 -26.53 -46.58 -11.53
N THR A 121 -27.50 -45.99 -12.23
CA THR A 121 -27.35 -45.59 -13.65
C THR A 121 -26.26 -44.53 -13.84
N THR A 122 -26.12 -43.60 -12.91
CA THR A 122 -25.11 -42.53 -12.98
C THR A 122 -23.74 -42.92 -12.43
N GLY A 123 -23.62 -44.12 -11.84
CA GLY A 123 -22.38 -44.61 -11.23
C GLY A 123 -21.95 -43.82 -9.99
N LEU A 124 -22.88 -43.15 -9.31
CA LEU A 124 -22.60 -42.38 -8.10
C LEU A 124 -22.77 -43.26 -6.85
N VAL A 125 -21.96 -43.00 -5.84
CA VAL A 125 -21.97 -43.70 -4.55
C VAL A 125 -22.66 -42.83 -3.50
N VAL A 126 -23.57 -43.43 -2.73
CA VAL A 126 -24.22 -42.79 -1.57
C VAL A 126 -23.20 -42.55 -0.46
N LEU A 127 -23.15 -41.32 0.04
CA LEU A 127 -22.21 -40.91 1.09
C LEU A 127 -22.82 -40.88 2.49
N ASN A 128 -24.14 -40.81 2.58
CA ASN A 128 -24.85 -40.75 3.84
C ASN A 128 -24.52 -41.95 4.73
N ARG A 129 -24.25 -41.69 6.02
CA ARG A 129 -23.93 -42.73 7.02
C ARG A 129 -24.78 -42.58 8.27
N GLY A 130 -25.26 -43.71 8.79
CA GLY A 130 -26.05 -43.76 10.02
C GLY A 130 -27.52 -43.37 9.82
N SER A 131 -28.25 -43.21 10.92
CA SER A 131 -29.70 -43.01 10.96
C SER A 131 -30.13 -41.69 11.65
N GLU A 132 -29.21 -40.73 11.76
CA GLU A 132 -29.50 -39.41 12.32
C GLU A 132 -30.36 -38.58 11.35
N TYR A 133 -31.49 -38.05 11.83
CA TYR A 133 -32.39 -37.22 11.03
C TYR A 133 -31.69 -35.95 10.52
N THR A 134 -31.86 -35.64 9.24
CA THR A 134 -31.35 -34.43 8.59
C THR A 134 -32.35 -33.29 8.67
N CYS A 135 -33.65 -33.57 8.65
CA CYS A 135 -34.74 -32.65 8.93
C CYS A 135 -35.48 -33.08 10.22
N VAL A 136 -35.65 -32.18 11.19
CA VAL A 136 -36.23 -32.44 12.50
C VAL A 136 -37.42 -31.53 12.76
N ARG A 137 -38.59 -32.14 12.95
CA ARG A 137 -39.86 -31.48 13.25
C ARG A 137 -40.37 -31.89 14.64
N GLN A 138 -41.41 -31.22 15.14
CA GLN A 138 -41.95 -31.49 16.48
C GLN A 138 -42.42 -32.94 16.66
N ARG A 139 -43.04 -33.53 15.64
CA ARG A 139 -43.62 -34.89 15.67
C ARG A 139 -42.73 -36.01 15.10
N GLY A 140 -41.49 -35.72 14.70
CA GLY A 140 -40.59 -36.70 14.08
C GLY A 140 -39.48 -36.07 13.24
N GLY A 141 -38.69 -36.88 12.55
CA GLY A 141 -37.66 -36.39 11.61
C GLY A 141 -37.58 -37.27 10.37
N SER A 142 -36.92 -36.74 9.33
CA SER A 142 -36.69 -37.42 8.06
C SER A 142 -35.25 -37.28 7.62
N ILE A 143 -34.77 -38.25 6.82
CA ILE A 143 -33.45 -38.21 6.18
C ILE A 143 -33.72 -37.99 4.69
N VAL A 144 -33.76 -36.72 4.32
CA VAL A 144 -34.13 -36.25 2.96
C VAL A 144 -33.01 -35.46 2.31
N ASP A 145 -32.06 -34.98 3.10
CA ASP A 145 -30.83 -34.36 2.64
C ASP A 145 -29.81 -35.46 2.30
N VAL A 146 -29.54 -35.63 1.01
CA VAL A 146 -28.74 -36.72 0.45
C VAL A 146 -27.48 -36.20 -0.22
N SER A 147 -26.40 -36.99 -0.11
CA SER A 147 -25.08 -36.70 -0.67
C SER A 147 -24.60 -37.89 -1.50
N PHE A 148 -24.30 -37.66 -2.78
CA PHE A 148 -23.77 -38.66 -3.70
C PHE A 148 -22.45 -38.19 -4.30
N ALA A 149 -21.52 -39.11 -4.59
CA ALA A 149 -20.25 -38.76 -5.22
C ALA A 149 -19.79 -39.82 -6.21
N SER A 150 -19.01 -39.40 -7.21
CA SER A 150 -18.28 -40.35 -8.05
C SER A 150 -17.32 -41.20 -7.17
N PRO A 151 -17.02 -42.46 -7.53
CA PRO A 151 -16.18 -43.35 -6.72
C PRO A 151 -14.82 -42.73 -6.35
N SER A 152 -14.25 -41.92 -7.26
CA SER A 152 -13.00 -41.18 -7.07
C SER A 152 -13.06 -40.06 -6.02
N VAL A 153 -14.24 -39.52 -5.72
CA VAL A 153 -14.46 -38.55 -4.64
C VAL A 153 -14.90 -39.26 -3.37
N ALA A 154 -15.75 -40.27 -3.49
CA ALA A 154 -16.23 -41.07 -2.36
C ALA A 154 -15.08 -41.69 -1.54
N SER A 155 -14.04 -42.22 -2.20
CA SER A 155 -12.85 -42.76 -1.53
C SER A 155 -12.00 -41.71 -0.78
N ARG A 156 -12.20 -40.43 -1.09
CA ARG A 156 -11.48 -39.29 -0.49
C ARG A 156 -12.26 -38.60 0.61
N ILE A 157 -13.51 -39.00 0.83
CA ILE A 157 -14.37 -38.41 1.84
C ILE A 157 -14.03 -38.95 3.23
N ARG A 158 -13.84 -38.02 4.17
CA ARG A 158 -13.60 -38.29 5.58
C ARG A 158 -14.63 -37.55 6.44
N ASP A 159 -14.86 -38.09 7.63
CA ASP A 159 -15.66 -37.45 8.68
C ASP A 159 -17.07 -37.01 8.29
N TRP A 160 -17.72 -37.76 7.38
CA TRP A 160 -19.13 -37.55 7.04
C TRP A 160 -20.02 -37.74 8.26
N ARG A 161 -20.77 -36.69 8.61
CA ARG A 161 -21.73 -36.70 9.73
C ARG A 161 -22.79 -35.61 9.59
N VAL A 162 -23.93 -35.88 10.20
CA VAL A 162 -24.95 -34.86 10.53
C VAL A 162 -24.51 -34.16 11.83
N ALA A 163 -24.34 -32.85 11.80
CA ALA A 163 -23.90 -32.04 12.94
C ALA A 163 -25.03 -31.82 13.96
N ALA A 164 -25.53 -32.90 14.55
CA ALA A 164 -26.64 -32.89 15.51
C ALA A 164 -26.35 -32.08 16.78
N GLU A 165 -25.07 -31.91 17.12
CA GLU A 165 -24.59 -31.15 18.27
C GLU A 165 -24.75 -29.63 18.13
N VAL A 166 -25.07 -29.12 16.93
CA VAL A 166 -25.14 -27.69 16.61
C VAL A 166 -26.58 -27.27 16.38
N GLU A 167 -26.97 -26.13 16.96
CA GLU A 167 -28.27 -25.49 16.66
C GLU A 167 -28.15 -24.64 15.39
N THR A 168 -28.94 -24.99 14.37
CA THR A 168 -28.94 -24.35 13.05
C THR A 168 -29.96 -23.20 12.94
N LEU A 169 -30.84 -23.06 13.94
CA LEU A 169 -32.03 -22.20 13.93
C LEU A 169 -33.08 -22.59 12.87
N SER A 170 -32.84 -23.64 12.08
CA SER A 170 -33.73 -24.24 11.08
C SER A 170 -34.18 -25.64 11.56
N ASP A 171 -35.24 -26.15 10.95
CA ASP A 171 -35.65 -27.56 11.02
C ASP A 171 -34.66 -28.51 10.33
N HIS A 172 -33.81 -28.02 9.42
CA HIS A 172 -32.72 -28.81 8.81
C HIS A 172 -31.42 -28.70 9.63
N ARG A 173 -30.70 -29.82 9.70
CA ARG A 173 -29.38 -29.95 10.31
C ARG A 173 -28.29 -29.89 9.24
N TYR A 174 -27.12 -29.40 9.61
CA TYR A 174 -25.99 -29.37 8.68
C TYR A 174 -25.39 -30.76 8.48
N ILE A 175 -25.13 -31.12 7.22
CA ILE A 175 -24.28 -32.25 6.84
C ILE A 175 -22.86 -31.72 6.61
N ARG A 176 -21.85 -32.41 7.15
CA ARG A 176 -20.44 -32.04 7.00
C ARG A 176 -19.59 -33.27 6.70
N PHE A 177 -18.61 -33.08 5.82
CA PHE A 177 -17.53 -34.01 5.54
C PHE A 177 -16.34 -33.25 4.96
N ASP A 178 -15.16 -33.88 4.96
CA ASP A 178 -13.93 -33.36 4.38
C ASP A 178 -13.56 -34.19 3.14
N VAL A 179 -13.01 -33.55 2.10
CA VAL A 179 -12.55 -34.23 0.88
C VAL A 179 -11.03 -34.07 0.76
N SER A 180 -10.28 -35.18 0.73
CA SER A 180 -8.82 -35.13 0.58
C SER A 180 -8.38 -34.72 -0.83
N ALA A 181 -7.29 -33.96 -0.92
CA ALA A 181 -6.68 -33.61 -2.21
C ALA A 181 -6.06 -34.86 -2.87
N GLN A 182 -6.13 -34.96 -4.20
CA GLN A 182 -5.41 -36.00 -4.94
C GLN A 182 -3.90 -35.81 -4.75
N THR A 183 -3.23 -36.80 -4.18
CA THR A 183 -1.78 -36.93 -4.29
C THR A 183 -1.47 -37.35 -5.71
N ALA A 184 -1.10 -36.40 -6.57
CA ALA A 184 -0.37 -36.74 -7.78
C ALA A 184 0.97 -37.35 -7.33
N SER A 185 1.12 -38.66 -7.51
CA SER A 185 2.39 -39.34 -7.42
C SER A 185 3.39 -38.67 -8.37
N GLY A 186 4.57 -38.27 -7.86
CA GLY A 186 5.70 -37.89 -8.71
C GLY A 186 6.00 -36.39 -8.85
N ARG A 187 5.52 -35.51 -7.96
CA ARG A 187 6.17 -34.21 -7.75
C ARG A 187 6.48 -34.04 -6.28
N HIS A 188 7.76 -33.76 -5.99
CA HIS A 188 8.24 -33.26 -4.70
C HIS A 188 7.25 -32.24 -4.13
N PRO A 189 7.06 -32.20 -2.80
CA PRO A 189 6.10 -31.29 -2.20
C PRO A 189 6.44 -29.87 -2.64
N THR A 190 5.64 -29.34 -3.57
CA THR A 190 5.61 -27.91 -3.82
C THR A 190 4.89 -27.34 -2.61
N THR A 191 5.68 -26.98 -1.63
CA THR A 191 5.30 -26.15 -0.51
C THR A 191 4.43 -25.01 -1.06
N PRO A 192 3.23 -24.76 -0.50
CA PRO A 192 2.38 -23.70 -0.98
C PRO A 192 3.13 -22.36 -0.93
N ILE A 193 3.30 -21.76 -2.11
CA ILE A 193 3.51 -20.34 -2.45
C ILE A 193 3.90 -19.47 -1.25
N ASN A 194 5.20 -19.40 -0.93
CA ASN A 194 5.74 -18.37 -0.04
C ASN A 194 6.19 -17.17 -0.90
N ASP A 195 5.34 -16.14 -1.00
CA ASP A 195 5.85 -14.77 -0.83
C ASP A 195 6.71 -14.83 0.44
N GLY A 196 8.01 -14.53 0.38
CA GLY A 196 8.96 -14.75 1.48
C GLY A 196 8.45 -14.31 2.86
N PRO A 197 9.06 -14.81 3.95
CA PRO A 197 8.48 -14.79 5.29
C PRO A 197 7.99 -13.38 5.66
N ARG A 198 6.67 -13.20 5.68
CA ARG A 198 6.09 -11.87 5.94
C ARG A 198 5.63 -11.86 7.39
N TRP A 199 6.19 -11.01 8.24
CA TRP A 199 5.75 -10.87 9.64
C TRP A 199 4.62 -9.85 9.80
N ALA A 200 3.70 -10.12 10.73
CA ALA A 200 2.55 -9.27 10.96
C ALA A 200 2.95 -8.06 11.83
N LEU A 201 3.59 -7.05 11.22
CA LEU A 201 4.14 -5.87 11.93
C LEU A 201 3.16 -5.14 12.87
N LYS A 202 1.85 -5.25 12.63
CA LYS A 202 0.80 -4.69 13.51
C LYS A 202 0.65 -5.41 14.85
N ARG A 203 1.15 -6.64 14.96
CA ARG A 203 1.09 -7.51 16.14
C ARG A 203 2.48 -7.69 16.76
N ILE A 204 3.36 -6.70 16.58
CA ILE A 204 4.70 -6.73 17.16
C ILE A 204 4.61 -6.60 18.67
N ASP A 205 5.11 -7.62 19.37
CA ASP A 205 5.44 -7.54 20.78
C ASP A 205 6.80 -6.86 20.90
N ARG A 206 6.85 -5.76 21.67
CA ARG A 206 8.07 -4.95 21.76
C ARG A 206 9.02 -5.47 22.82
N GLU A 207 8.49 -5.97 23.92
CA GLU A 207 9.29 -6.47 25.03
C GLU A 207 9.97 -7.77 24.59
N LEU A 208 9.23 -8.71 24.01
CA LEU A 208 9.80 -9.94 23.45
C LEU A 208 10.82 -9.67 22.32
N LEU A 209 10.64 -8.61 21.55
CA LEU A 209 11.62 -8.24 20.52
C LEU A 209 12.93 -7.77 21.15
N GLU A 210 12.85 -6.89 22.14
CA GLU A 210 14.01 -6.34 22.84
C GLU A 210 14.75 -7.45 23.60
N GLU A 211 14.03 -8.33 24.29
CA GLU A 211 14.60 -9.51 24.96
C GLU A 211 15.26 -10.48 23.98
N ALA A 212 14.59 -10.82 22.87
CA ALA A 212 15.17 -11.68 21.85
C ALA A 212 16.42 -11.06 21.21
N ALA A 213 16.44 -9.74 21.00
CA ALA A 213 17.60 -9.04 20.48
C ALA A 213 18.78 -9.08 21.46
N LEU A 214 18.52 -8.90 22.76
CA LEU A 214 19.53 -9.01 23.83
C LEU A 214 20.11 -10.43 23.93
N VAL A 215 19.29 -11.47 23.78
CA VAL A 215 19.77 -12.85 23.73
C VAL A 215 20.71 -13.07 22.54
N GLN A 216 20.36 -12.54 21.36
CA GLN A 216 21.22 -12.64 20.18
C GLN A 216 22.55 -11.88 20.33
N SER A 217 22.57 -10.73 21.02
CA SER A 217 23.83 -10.01 21.28
C SER A 217 24.78 -10.84 22.14
N TRP A 218 24.29 -11.49 23.19
CA TRP A 218 25.11 -12.35 24.06
C TRP A 218 25.66 -13.58 23.33
N ILE A 219 24.84 -14.23 22.49
CA ILE A 219 25.29 -15.37 21.67
C ILE A 219 26.46 -14.95 20.79
N ARG A 220 26.43 -13.74 20.22
CA ARG A 220 27.52 -13.24 19.38
C ARG A 220 28.78 -12.93 20.17
N GLU A 221 28.67 -12.29 21.33
CA GLU A 221 29.83 -11.98 22.19
C GLU A 221 30.58 -13.24 22.61
N SER A 222 29.89 -14.38 22.78
CA SER A 222 30.51 -15.66 23.12
C SER A 222 31.25 -16.36 21.97
N THR A 223 31.16 -15.86 20.73
CA THR A 223 31.70 -16.51 19.52
C THR A 223 32.76 -15.70 18.77
N THR A 224 33.20 -14.57 19.33
CA THR A 224 34.21 -13.69 18.69
C THR A 224 35.64 -14.05 19.13
N ASP A 225 36.17 -15.15 18.61
CA ASP A 225 37.61 -15.40 18.55
C ASP A 225 38.02 -15.63 17.08
N GLY A 226 38.85 -14.73 16.54
CA GLY A 226 39.41 -14.82 15.19
C GLY A 226 39.06 -13.67 14.23
N PRO A 227 39.60 -13.70 13.00
CA PRO A 227 39.34 -12.68 11.97
C PRO A 227 37.86 -12.68 11.57
N VAL A 228 37.31 -11.48 11.32
CA VAL A 228 35.88 -11.31 10.99
C VAL A 228 35.61 -11.75 9.56
N ASP A 229 34.95 -12.89 9.38
CA ASP A 229 34.36 -13.30 8.10
C ASP A 229 33.06 -12.51 7.84
N VAL A 230 33.13 -11.51 6.96
CA VAL A 230 32.02 -10.62 6.60
C VAL A 230 30.77 -11.38 6.19
N GLU A 231 30.90 -12.46 5.43
CA GLU A 231 29.73 -13.20 4.91
C GLU A 231 29.11 -14.09 5.97
N ALA A 232 29.92 -14.75 6.79
CA ALA A 232 29.42 -15.51 7.94
C ALA A 232 28.69 -14.61 8.94
N VAL A 233 29.21 -13.40 9.21
CA VAL A 233 28.56 -12.43 10.11
C VAL A 233 27.26 -11.89 9.50
N ALA A 234 27.22 -11.60 8.19
CA ALA A 234 26.01 -11.13 7.53
C ALA A 234 24.91 -12.20 7.52
N LEU A 235 25.26 -13.47 7.28
CA LEU A 235 24.36 -14.62 7.39
C LEU A 235 23.85 -14.81 8.82
N TRP A 236 24.73 -14.72 9.81
CA TRP A 236 24.34 -14.74 11.22
C TRP A 236 23.35 -13.60 11.52
N PHE A 237 23.63 -12.37 11.09
CA PHE A 237 22.77 -11.22 11.36
C PHE A 237 21.37 -11.41 10.75
N ARG A 238 21.28 -11.92 9.52
CA ARG A 238 20.00 -12.30 8.89
C ARG A 238 19.26 -13.37 9.71
N GLY A 239 19.98 -14.39 10.18
CA GLY A 239 19.45 -15.45 11.03
C GLY A 239 18.91 -14.91 12.37
N ALA A 240 19.70 -14.09 13.06
CA ALA A 240 19.34 -13.42 14.30
C ALA A 240 18.07 -12.57 14.12
N MET A 241 18.02 -11.74 13.08
CA MET A 241 16.83 -10.94 12.78
C MET A 241 15.59 -11.78 12.48
N THR A 242 15.75 -12.93 11.83
CA THR A 242 14.66 -13.88 11.57
C THR A 242 14.13 -14.45 12.88
N GLN A 243 15.01 -14.90 13.78
CA GLN A 243 14.63 -15.44 15.10
C GLN A 243 13.95 -14.38 15.98
N ILE A 244 14.50 -13.15 16.01
CA ILE A 244 13.91 -12.01 16.72
C ILE A 244 12.50 -11.72 16.18
N CYS A 245 12.32 -11.74 14.86
CA CYS A 245 11.01 -11.52 14.26
C CYS A 245 10.03 -12.67 14.54
N ASP A 246 10.48 -13.93 14.53
CA ASP A 246 9.64 -15.09 14.84
C ASP A 246 9.21 -15.13 16.32
N ALA A 247 10.08 -14.73 17.24
CA ALA A 247 9.77 -14.64 18.66
C ALA A 247 8.77 -13.49 18.96
N SER A 248 8.95 -12.34 18.30
CA SER A 248 8.17 -11.13 18.59
C SER A 248 6.90 -10.95 17.76
N MET A 249 6.75 -11.69 16.66
CA MET A 249 5.64 -11.52 15.73
C MET A 249 5.19 -12.85 15.11
N PRO A 250 3.87 -13.08 14.99
CA PRO A 250 3.38 -14.18 14.17
C PRO A 250 3.68 -13.91 12.70
N ARG A 251 4.10 -14.96 11.98
CA ARG A 251 4.14 -14.92 10.51
C ARG A 251 2.74 -14.67 9.97
N VAL A 252 2.66 -13.89 8.90
CA VAL A 252 1.46 -13.66 8.08
C VAL A 252 1.20 -14.95 7.30
N HIS A 253 0.79 -16.01 8.01
CA HIS A 253 0.19 -17.15 7.35
C HIS A 253 -1.15 -16.68 6.76
N GLN A 254 -1.45 -17.12 5.54
CA GLN A 254 -2.75 -16.93 4.90
C GLN A 254 -3.91 -17.59 5.67
N ARG A 255 -3.67 -18.22 6.83
CA ARG A 255 -4.72 -18.43 7.82
C ARG A 255 -4.99 -17.11 8.52
N SER A 256 -5.84 -16.30 7.88
CA SER A 256 -6.60 -15.32 8.63
C SER A 256 -7.24 -16.07 9.80
N ALA A 257 -6.82 -15.77 11.03
CA ALA A 257 -7.80 -15.77 12.11
C ALA A 257 -8.87 -14.78 11.61
N ARG A 258 -9.94 -15.31 11.00
CA ARG A 258 -10.96 -14.48 10.36
C ARG A 258 -11.41 -13.51 11.44
N ARG A 259 -11.22 -12.21 11.18
CA ARG A 259 -11.66 -11.15 12.09
C ARG A 259 -13.08 -11.49 12.54
N GLN A 260 -13.30 -11.57 13.85
CA GLN A 260 -14.64 -11.71 14.40
C GLN A 260 -15.54 -10.68 13.70
N VAL A 261 -16.71 -11.14 13.27
CA VAL A 261 -17.63 -10.29 12.52
C VAL A 261 -17.97 -9.10 13.41
N TYR A 262 -18.01 -7.90 12.84
CA TYR A 262 -18.05 -6.64 13.58
C TYR A 262 -19.21 -6.48 14.59
N TRP A 263 -20.24 -7.34 14.53
CA TRP A 263 -21.40 -7.37 15.43
C TRP A 263 -21.34 -8.49 16.49
N TRP A 264 -20.27 -9.29 16.53
CA TRP A 264 -20.13 -10.40 17.49
C TRP A 264 -19.61 -9.90 18.84
N THR A 265 -20.28 -10.27 19.94
CA THR A 265 -19.97 -9.82 21.31
C THR A 265 -19.82 -11.00 22.29
N ALA A 266 -19.20 -10.77 23.45
CA ALA A 266 -19.11 -11.77 24.52
C ALA A 266 -20.49 -12.21 25.04
N GLU A 267 -21.45 -11.27 25.08
CA GLU A 267 -22.85 -11.52 25.44
C GLU A 267 -23.52 -12.51 24.47
N ILE A 268 -23.39 -12.30 23.15
CA ILE A 268 -23.92 -13.23 22.14
C ILE A 268 -23.29 -14.62 22.28
N ALA A 269 -22.00 -14.69 22.60
CA ALA A 269 -21.33 -15.96 22.84
C ALA A 269 -21.92 -16.70 24.05
N GLN A 270 -22.19 -15.99 25.16
CA GLN A 270 -22.82 -16.55 26.36
C GLN A 270 -24.27 -17.01 26.10
N LEU A 271 -25.08 -16.18 25.43
CA LEU A 271 -26.46 -16.53 25.04
C LEU A 271 -26.49 -17.77 24.15
N ARG A 272 -25.50 -17.94 23.26
CA ARG A 272 -25.38 -19.14 22.43
C ARG A 272 -25.05 -20.37 23.27
N ILE A 273 -24.16 -20.26 24.25
CA ILE A 273 -23.85 -21.36 25.18
C ILE A 273 -25.11 -21.76 25.95
N ALA A 274 -25.87 -20.79 26.47
CA ALA A 274 -27.11 -21.03 27.19
C ALA A 274 -28.18 -21.71 26.31
N CYS A 275 -28.37 -21.23 25.07
CA CYS A 275 -29.29 -21.84 24.11
C CYS A 275 -28.89 -23.28 23.76
N VAL A 276 -27.61 -23.56 23.57
CA VAL A 276 -27.10 -24.91 23.30
C VAL A 276 -27.28 -25.81 24.54
N ALA A 277 -27.08 -25.30 25.75
CA ALA A 277 -27.30 -26.04 26.98
C ALA A 277 -28.79 -26.40 27.18
N ALA A 278 -29.70 -25.45 26.95
CA ALA A 278 -31.15 -25.66 27.00
C ALA A 278 -31.60 -26.73 25.98
N ARG A 279 -31.13 -26.62 24.73
CA ARG A 279 -31.35 -27.63 23.69
C ARG A 279 -30.85 -29.00 24.11
N ARG A 280 -29.62 -29.10 24.64
CA ARG A 280 -29.04 -30.37 25.11
C ARG A 280 -29.84 -31.00 26.25
N ARG A 281 -30.49 -30.21 27.12
CA ARG A 281 -31.37 -30.71 28.19
C ARG A 281 -32.66 -31.27 27.59
N TYR A 282 -33.33 -30.50 26.73
CA TYR A 282 -34.53 -30.95 26.01
C TYR A 282 -34.28 -32.22 25.17
N THR A 283 -33.21 -32.25 24.37
CA THR A 283 -32.88 -33.42 23.53
C THR A 283 -32.51 -34.65 24.37
N ARG A 284 -31.85 -34.48 25.53
CA ARG A 284 -31.57 -35.60 26.45
C ARG A 284 -32.84 -36.14 27.10
N TYR A 285 -33.78 -35.27 27.47
CA TYR A 285 -35.06 -35.67 28.03
C TYR A 285 -35.89 -36.47 27.03
N ARG A 286 -35.96 -36.02 25.76
CA ARG A 286 -36.64 -36.73 24.67
C ARG A 286 -36.11 -38.14 24.38
N ARG A 287 -34.87 -38.44 24.77
CA ARG A 287 -34.25 -39.77 24.61
C ARG A 287 -34.59 -40.75 25.74
N ARG A 288 -35.34 -40.34 26.78
CA ARG A 288 -35.77 -41.21 27.89
C ARG A 288 -36.94 -42.11 27.48
N ARG A 289 -36.98 -43.34 28.02
CA ARG A 289 -38.03 -44.34 27.73
C ARG A 289 -39.39 -44.00 28.34
N ARG A 290 -39.43 -43.31 29.48
CA ARG A 290 -40.65 -42.77 30.11
C ARG A 290 -40.58 -41.24 30.03
N ARG A 291 -41.66 -40.62 29.53
CA ARG A 291 -41.76 -39.18 29.26
C ARG A 291 -43.03 -38.66 29.92
N ASP A 292 -42.90 -37.56 30.66
CA ASP A 292 -44.03 -36.74 31.08
C ASP A 292 -44.22 -35.63 30.04
N SER A 293 -45.44 -35.51 29.50
CA SER A 293 -45.76 -34.49 28.49
C SER A 293 -45.57 -33.07 29.04
N ALA A 294 -45.92 -32.84 30.31
CA ALA A 294 -45.82 -31.51 30.92
C ALA A 294 -44.36 -31.07 31.12
N GLU A 295 -43.48 -32.01 31.47
CA GLU A 295 -42.05 -31.75 31.65
C GLU A 295 -41.32 -31.62 30.29
N GLU A 296 -41.72 -32.38 29.27
CA GLU A 296 -41.23 -32.22 27.89
C GLU A 296 -41.57 -30.82 27.35
N ASP A 297 -42.82 -30.37 27.53
CA ASP A 297 -43.29 -29.06 27.11
C ASP A 297 -42.58 -27.93 27.86
N ALA A 298 -42.38 -28.06 29.18
CA ALA A 298 -41.65 -27.08 29.98
C ALA A 298 -40.18 -26.93 29.52
N LEU A 299 -39.49 -28.05 29.23
CA LEU A 299 -38.11 -28.03 28.72
C LEU A 299 -38.02 -27.45 27.31
N TYR A 300 -39.04 -27.68 26.48
CA TYR A 300 -39.14 -27.09 25.15
C TYR A 300 -39.35 -25.57 25.23
N GLU A 301 -40.21 -25.08 26.12
CA GLU A 301 -40.42 -23.64 26.33
C GLU A 301 -39.15 -22.93 26.78
N VAL A 302 -38.37 -23.52 27.69
CA VAL A 302 -37.05 -22.98 28.09
C VAL A 302 -36.08 -22.90 26.91
N TYR A 303 -36.08 -23.91 26.04
CA TYR A 303 -35.27 -23.92 24.82
C TYR A 303 -35.76 -22.86 23.81
N ARG A 304 -37.08 -22.76 23.60
CA ARG A 304 -37.72 -21.79 22.70
C ARG A 304 -37.40 -20.36 23.12
N ALA A 305 -37.57 -20.04 24.40
CA ALA A 305 -37.23 -18.74 24.96
C ALA A 305 -35.73 -18.43 24.79
N SER A 306 -34.84 -19.38 25.07
CA SER A 306 -33.38 -19.18 24.89
C SER A 306 -33.00 -18.93 23.43
N LYS A 307 -33.68 -19.60 22.49
CA LYS A 307 -33.49 -19.42 21.04
C LYS A 307 -33.98 -18.05 20.58
N GLU A 308 -35.12 -17.59 21.08
CA GLU A 308 -35.68 -16.27 20.79
C GLU A 308 -34.79 -15.15 21.32
N THR A 309 -34.33 -15.24 22.58
CA THR A 309 -33.39 -14.28 23.19
C THR A 309 -32.09 -14.17 22.40
N LEU A 310 -31.51 -15.30 21.99
CA LEU A 310 -30.30 -15.29 21.15
C LEU A 310 -30.56 -14.62 19.79
N ARG A 311 -31.71 -14.88 19.16
CA ARG A 311 -32.07 -14.29 17.87
C ARG A 311 -32.24 -12.78 17.97
N LEU A 312 -32.93 -12.29 19.00
CA LEU A 312 -33.13 -10.86 19.27
C LEU A 312 -31.79 -10.16 19.55
N ALA A 313 -30.96 -10.70 20.44
CA ALA A 313 -29.65 -10.12 20.75
C ALA A 313 -28.71 -10.02 19.53
N ILE A 314 -28.75 -11.02 18.63
CA ILE A 314 -28.03 -10.96 17.36
C ILE A 314 -28.59 -9.85 16.45
N GLY A 315 -29.91 -9.68 16.40
CA GLY A 315 -30.57 -8.60 15.67
C GLY A 315 -30.14 -7.22 16.17
N ASP A 316 -30.27 -7.00 17.47
CA ASP A 316 -29.95 -5.73 18.12
C ASP A 316 -28.46 -5.37 18.01
N SER A 317 -27.57 -6.35 18.18
CA SER A 317 -26.14 -6.13 18.00
C SER A 317 -25.79 -5.77 16.56
N LYS A 318 -26.44 -6.40 15.56
CA LYS A 318 -26.26 -6.03 14.14
C LYS A 318 -26.74 -4.60 13.87
N SER A 319 -27.88 -4.20 14.44
CA SER A 319 -28.42 -2.84 14.30
C SER A 319 -27.50 -1.80 14.95
N ARG A 320 -27.11 -2.00 16.21
CA ARG A 320 -26.18 -1.10 16.92
C ARG A 320 -24.83 -1.00 16.22
N ALA A 321 -24.25 -2.13 15.82
CA ALA A 321 -22.96 -2.12 15.15
C ALA A 321 -23.03 -1.47 13.75
N ARG A 322 -24.19 -1.49 13.09
CA ARG A 322 -24.44 -0.73 11.86
C ARG A 322 -24.49 0.77 12.13
N GLU A 323 -25.22 1.20 13.16
CA GLU A 323 -25.31 2.61 13.55
C GLU A 323 -23.96 3.17 13.98
N GLU A 324 -23.19 2.44 14.79
CA GLU A 324 -21.84 2.83 15.20
C GLU A 324 -20.89 2.94 13.99
N LEU A 325 -21.00 2.00 13.04
CA LEU A 325 -20.22 2.03 11.80
C LEU A 325 -20.58 3.26 10.94
N LEU A 326 -21.87 3.60 10.84
CA LEU A 326 -22.34 4.79 10.14
C LEU A 326 -21.89 6.06 10.85
N GLY A 327 -22.07 6.17 12.16
CA GLY A 327 -21.57 7.32 12.94
C GLY A 327 -20.04 7.45 12.93
N SER A 328 -19.30 6.37 12.71
CA SER A 328 -17.85 6.43 12.52
C SER A 328 -17.42 7.04 11.18
N LEU A 329 -18.28 7.00 10.14
CA LEU A 329 -18.04 7.72 8.88
C LEU A 329 -18.07 9.22 9.09
N ASP A 330 -18.93 9.71 9.99
CA ASP A 330 -19.09 11.13 10.26
C ASP A 330 -17.88 11.70 11.01
N ARG A 331 -17.19 10.86 11.80
CA ARG A 331 -15.97 11.23 12.55
C ARG A 331 -14.69 11.06 11.73
N ASP A 332 -14.60 10.02 10.91
CA ASP A 332 -13.46 9.73 10.05
C ASP A 332 -13.94 9.13 8.71
N PRO A 333 -14.14 9.98 7.68
CA PRO A 333 -14.56 9.54 6.35
C PRO A 333 -13.60 8.54 5.71
N TRP A 334 -12.32 8.55 6.13
CA TRP A 334 -11.25 7.66 5.64
C TRP A 334 -10.96 6.50 6.61
N GLY A 335 -11.82 6.31 7.60
CA GLY A 335 -11.63 5.42 8.73
C GLY A 335 -11.90 3.95 8.43
N ARG A 336 -12.47 3.27 9.42
CA ARG A 336 -12.75 1.82 9.36
C ARG A 336 -13.65 1.44 8.16
N PRO A 337 -14.71 2.22 7.82
CA PRO A 337 -15.62 1.86 6.72
C PRO A 337 -14.99 2.06 5.33
N TYR A 338 -14.28 3.17 5.09
CA TYR A 338 -13.53 3.38 3.84
C TYR A 338 -12.45 2.33 3.62
N ARG A 339 -11.67 1.99 4.66
CA ARG A 339 -10.67 0.91 4.60
C ARG A 339 -11.30 -0.44 4.31
N TRP A 340 -12.50 -0.70 4.83
CA TRP A 340 -13.23 -1.94 4.56
C TRP A 340 -13.72 -2.01 3.12
N ILE A 341 -14.30 -0.94 2.58
CA ILE A 341 -14.74 -0.85 1.19
C ILE A 341 -13.54 -0.94 0.23
N ARG A 342 -12.45 -0.19 0.46
CA ARG A 342 -11.20 -0.31 -0.30
C ARG A 342 -10.60 -1.72 -0.25
N GLY A 343 -10.76 -2.42 0.88
CA GLY A 343 -10.35 -3.81 1.03
C GLY A 343 -11.22 -4.80 0.27
N LYS A 344 -12.48 -4.46 -0.03
CA LYS A 344 -13.38 -5.25 -0.90
C LYS A 344 -13.27 -4.88 -2.38
N LEU A 345 -12.87 -3.64 -2.69
CA LEU A 345 -12.63 -3.14 -4.05
C LEU A 345 -11.24 -3.52 -4.59
N ARG A 346 -10.34 -4.00 -3.74
CA ARG A 346 -9.09 -4.64 -4.17
C ARG A 346 -9.26 -6.15 -4.07
N PRO A 347 -9.54 -6.86 -5.18
CA PRO A 347 -9.28 -8.29 -5.21
C PRO A 347 -7.83 -8.50 -4.77
N TRP A 348 -7.58 -9.49 -3.90
CA TRP A 348 -6.21 -9.96 -3.74
C TRP A 348 -5.72 -10.40 -5.12
N ALA A 349 -4.65 -9.75 -5.56
CA ALA A 349 -4.09 -9.94 -6.88
C ALA A 349 -2.67 -10.47 -6.69
N PRO A 350 -2.34 -11.66 -7.23
CA PRO A 350 -0.94 -12.08 -7.29
C PRO A 350 -0.11 -11.01 -8.02
N PRO A 351 1.19 -10.86 -7.69
CA PRO A 351 2.10 -9.95 -8.37
C PRO A 351 1.97 -10.03 -9.89
N LEU A 352 2.16 -8.91 -10.61
CA LEU A 352 1.96 -8.85 -12.06
C LEU A 352 2.79 -9.93 -12.79
N THR A 353 3.99 -10.22 -12.31
CA THR A 353 4.87 -11.27 -12.84
C THR A 353 4.23 -12.66 -12.84
N GLN A 354 3.41 -12.99 -11.83
CA GLN A 354 2.71 -14.28 -11.74
C GLN A 354 1.47 -14.35 -12.67
N ARG A 355 0.96 -13.19 -13.10
CA ARG A 355 -0.21 -13.09 -14.00
C ARG A 355 0.19 -13.08 -15.47
N MET A 356 1.35 -12.53 -15.79
CA MET A 356 1.87 -12.45 -17.16
C MET A 356 2.05 -13.84 -17.77
N GLN A 357 1.93 -13.91 -19.10
CA GLN A 357 2.36 -15.09 -19.85
C GLN A 357 3.90 -15.19 -19.78
N PRO A 358 4.48 -16.40 -19.68
CA PRO A 358 5.93 -16.58 -19.55
C PRO A 358 6.75 -15.86 -20.63
N GLN A 359 6.30 -15.89 -21.89
CA GLN A 359 6.97 -15.27 -23.02
C GLN A 359 7.00 -13.73 -22.90
N LEU A 360 5.88 -13.14 -22.50
CA LEU A 360 5.80 -11.70 -22.25
C LEU A 360 6.68 -11.32 -21.07
N LEU A 361 6.69 -12.12 -19.99
CA LEU A 361 7.54 -11.87 -18.84
C LEU A 361 9.02 -11.88 -19.23
N GLU A 362 9.47 -12.87 -20.01
CA GLU A 362 10.86 -12.92 -20.46
C GLU A 362 11.21 -11.73 -21.37
N SER A 363 10.31 -11.33 -22.29
CA SER A 363 10.49 -10.14 -23.12
C SER A 363 10.60 -8.84 -22.28
N VAL A 364 9.78 -8.71 -21.25
CA VAL A 364 9.84 -7.59 -20.31
C VAL A 364 11.17 -7.59 -19.56
N LEU A 365 11.60 -8.74 -19.05
CA LEU A 365 12.84 -8.88 -18.30
C LEU A 365 14.08 -8.63 -19.16
N SER A 366 14.12 -9.14 -20.39
CA SER A 366 15.24 -8.94 -21.30
C SER A 366 15.38 -7.50 -21.76
N THR A 367 14.27 -6.79 -21.95
CA THR A 367 14.27 -5.37 -22.29
C THR A 367 14.67 -4.51 -21.09
N LEU A 368 14.15 -4.83 -19.89
CA LEU A 368 14.42 -4.04 -18.69
C LEU A 368 15.80 -4.31 -18.09
N PHE A 369 16.36 -5.51 -18.24
CA PHE A 369 17.64 -5.92 -17.67
C PHE A 369 18.51 -6.60 -18.74
N PRO A 370 19.03 -5.82 -19.71
CA PRO A 370 19.87 -6.35 -20.77
C PRO A 370 21.22 -6.79 -20.24
N GLU A 371 21.85 -7.74 -20.94
CA GLU A 371 23.22 -8.15 -20.64
C GLU A 371 24.23 -7.23 -21.33
N ARG A 372 25.17 -6.67 -20.56
CA ARG A 372 26.19 -5.74 -21.05
C ARG A 372 27.55 -6.10 -20.46
N VAL A 373 28.16 -7.14 -21.01
CA VAL A 373 29.51 -7.57 -20.63
C VAL A 373 30.53 -6.91 -21.56
N GLY A 374 31.65 -6.44 -20.99
CA GLY A 374 32.79 -5.94 -21.79
C GLY A 374 32.62 -4.56 -22.42
N HIS A 375 31.66 -3.75 -21.98
CA HIS A 375 31.56 -2.35 -22.44
C HIS A 375 32.80 -1.55 -22.02
N VAL A 376 33.49 -0.98 -22.99
CA VAL A 376 34.64 -0.09 -22.76
C VAL A 376 34.12 1.31 -22.45
N PRO A 377 34.33 1.85 -21.24
CA PRO A 377 33.84 3.16 -20.87
C PRO A 377 34.63 4.25 -21.60
N PRO A 378 34.02 5.41 -21.91
CA PRO A 378 34.77 6.55 -22.41
C PRO A 378 35.69 7.08 -21.31
N ALA A 379 36.95 7.37 -21.65
CA ALA A 379 37.91 7.95 -20.71
C ALA A 379 37.46 9.33 -20.25
N MET A 380 37.57 9.58 -18.94
CA MET A 380 37.41 10.90 -18.36
C MET A 380 38.80 11.51 -18.18
N ALA A 381 39.11 12.61 -18.87
CA ALA A 381 40.42 13.25 -18.77
C ALA A 381 40.65 13.75 -17.34
N SER A 382 41.58 13.13 -16.61
CA SER A 382 41.96 13.55 -15.26
C SER A 382 42.67 14.92 -15.33
N PRO A 383 42.39 15.88 -14.44
CA PRO A 383 43.17 17.11 -14.36
C PRO A 383 44.62 16.73 -14.05
N SER A 384 45.53 17.06 -14.98
CA SER A 384 46.99 16.88 -14.98
C SER A 384 47.58 15.92 -13.94
N ALA A 385 48.14 14.81 -14.42
CA ALA A 385 49.02 13.90 -13.69
C ALA A 385 50.39 14.53 -13.34
N THR A 386 50.39 15.73 -12.75
CA THR A 386 51.58 16.41 -12.21
C THR A 386 51.74 16.21 -10.71
N ASP A 387 50.72 15.69 -10.03
CA ASP A 387 50.87 15.24 -8.65
C ASP A 387 51.51 13.87 -8.67
N SER A 388 52.67 13.76 -8.03
CA SER A 388 53.31 12.49 -7.70
C SER A 388 52.28 11.56 -7.05
N PRO A 389 52.39 10.22 -7.15
CA PRO A 389 51.51 9.34 -6.40
C PRO A 389 51.72 9.64 -4.91
N GLU A 390 50.88 10.52 -4.36
CA GLU A 390 50.74 10.66 -2.91
C GLU A 390 50.47 9.25 -2.41
N GLU A 391 51.26 8.78 -1.44
CA GLU A 391 51.08 7.48 -0.83
C GLU A 391 49.62 7.39 -0.38
N GLU A 392 48.77 6.72 -1.18
CA GLU A 392 47.35 6.62 -0.91
C GLU A 392 47.22 5.97 0.47
N SER A 393 46.73 6.73 1.45
CA SER A 393 46.53 6.24 2.80
C SER A 393 45.74 4.93 2.73
N THR A 394 46.36 3.85 3.21
CA THR A 394 45.75 2.52 3.31
C THR A 394 44.79 2.43 4.49
N ASP A 395 44.72 3.47 5.32
CA ASP A 395 43.87 3.52 6.49
C ASP A 395 42.40 3.64 6.07
N VAL A 396 41.58 2.70 6.53
CA VAL A 396 40.15 2.66 6.24
C VAL A 396 39.41 3.18 7.47
N PRO A 397 38.77 4.37 7.39
CA PRO A 397 38.12 4.93 8.56
C PRO A 397 37.01 4.00 9.08
N GLU A 398 37.06 3.65 10.37
CA GLU A 398 36.03 2.81 10.99
C GLU A 398 34.64 3.43 10.88
N VAL A 399 33.59 2.59 10.90
CA VAL A 399 32.21 3.09 10.96
C VAL A 399 31.92 3.61 12.36
N THR A 400 31.58 4.90 12.45
CA THR A 400 31.27 5.52 13.73
C THR A 400 29.83 5.24 14.16
N GLN A 401 29.60 5.24 15.47
CA GLN A 401 28.23 5.14 16.01
C GLN A 401 27.33 6.31 15.52
N ALA A 402 27.91 7.48 15.28
CA ALA A 402 27.17 8.63 14.75
C ALA A 402 26.66 8.36 13.32
N GLU A 403 27.48 7.78 12.44
CA GLU A 403 27.07 7.35 11.09
C GLU A 403 25.94 6.34 11.15
N THR A 404 26.06 5.29 11.97
CA THR A 404 25.00 4.28 12.15
C THR A 404 23.70 4.91 12.63
N ARG A 405 23.76 5.78 13.66
CA ARG A 405 22.58 6.49 14.17
C ARG A 405 21.92 7.36 13.11
N VAL A 406 22.70 8.11 12.33
CA VAL A 406 22.16 8.93 11.24
C VAL A 406 21.50 8.05 10.19
N ALA A 407 22.15 6.96 9.78
CA ALA A 407 21.65 6.01 8.79
C ALA A 407 20.34 5.35 9.21
N VAL A 408 20.26 4.87 10.45
CA VAL A 408 19.04 4.29 11.07
C VAL A 408 17.94 5.34 11.17
N SER A 409 18.26 6.57 11.55
CA SER A 409 17.25 7.61 11.75
C SER A 409 16.61 8.11 10.45
N ARG A 410 17.23 7.80 9.29
CA ARG A 410 16.75 8.05 7.93
C ARG A 410 15.89 6.91 7.37
N LEU A 411 15.79 5.74 8.03
CA LEU A 411 14.83 4.65 7.71
C LEU A 411 13.38 5.02 8.09
N ARG A 412 12.90 6.20 7.68
CA ARG A 412 11.67 6.82 8.22
C ARG A 412 10.36 6.25 7.68
N ALA A 413 10.37 5.44 6.62
CA ALA A 413 9.15 4.79 6.13
C ALA A 413 8.95 3.44 6.86
N LYS A 414 8.52 3.50 8.12
CA LYS A 414 8.38 2.33 9.04
C LYS A 414 7.43 1.20 8.58
N ASN A 415 6.86 1.31 7.37
CA ASN A 415 5.92 0.36 6.76
C ASN A 415 6.25 0.12 5.26
N THR A 416 7.52 0.17 4.85
CA THR A 416 7.95 -0.25 3.51
C THR A 416 7.83 -1.76 3.35
N ALA A 417 7.69 -2.20 2.10
CA ALA A 417 7.80 -3.62 1.77
C ALA A 417 9.24 -4.09 2.05
N PRO A 418 9.43 -5.21 2.78
CA PRO A 418 10.76 -5.74 3.06
C PRO A 418 11.40 -6.35 1.80
N GLY A 419 12.71 -6.56 1.88
CA GLY A 419 13.50 -7.26 0.86
C GLY A 419 13.22 -8.77 0.81
N PRO A 420 14.10 -9.53 0.15
CA PRO A 420 14.08 -10.99 0.14
C PRO A 420 13.97 -11.61 1.54
N ASP A 421 14.67 -11.07 2.53
CA ASP A 421 14.70 -11.55 3.93
C ASP A 421 13.34 -11.46 4.65
N GLY A 422 12.43 -10.62 4.15
CA GLY A 422 11.12 -10.37 4.75
C GLY A 422 11.14 -9.50 6.02
N VAL A 423 12.31 -9.10 6.52
CA VAL A 423 12.49 -8.39 7.79
C VAL A 423 11.93 -6.96 7.67
N PRO A 424 10.90 -6.59 8.45
CA PRO A 424 10.36 -5.24 8.38
C PRO A 424 11.37 -4.22 8.92
N GLY A 425 11.59 -3.11 8.21
CA GLY A 425 12.54 -2.08 8.65
C GLY A 425 12.25 -1.51 10.05
N ARG A 426 10.99 -1.55 10.50
CA ARG A 426 10.63 -1.17 11.88
C ARG A 426 11.11 -2.18 12.93
N ALA A 427 11.11 -3.48 12.63
CA ALA A 427 11.64 -4.51 13.52
C ALA A 427 13.16 -4.37 13.61
N LEU A 428 13.83 -4.15 12.48
CA LEU A 428 15.27 -3.85 12.42
C LEU A 428 15.63 -2.65 13.32
N VAL A 429 14.93 -1.53 13.20
CA VAL A 429 15.18 -0.34 14.03
C VAL A 429 15.03 -0.59 15.53
N LEU A 430 14.14 -1.50 15.94
CA LEU A 430 13.97 -1.85 17.36
C LEU A 430 15.09 -2.79 17.84
N ALA A 431 15.44 -3.80 17.03
CA ALA A 431 16.52 -4.74 17.36
C ALA A 431 17.89 -4.06 17.43
N LEU A 432 18.11 -3.04 16.60
CA LEU A 432 19.33 -2.21 16.61
C LEU A 432 19.48 -1.31 17.84
N LYS A 433 18.61 -1.40 18.84
CA LYS A 433 18.94 -0.85 20.16
C LYS A 433 20.02 -1.68 20.86
N GLU A 434 19.95 -3.00 20.69
CA GLU A 434 20.89 -3.95 21.31
C GLU A 434 21.97 -4.39 20.31
N LEU A 435 21.60 -4.59 19.04
CA LEU A 435 22.51 -5.12 18.00
C LEU A 435 23.35 -4.08 17.25
N GLU A 436 23.35 -2.81 17.68
CA GLU A 436 24.09 -1.74 17.01
C GLU A 436 25.61 -2.00 16.96
N PRO A 437 26.28 -2.42 18.04
CA PRO A 437 27.72 -2.67 18.03
C PRO A 437 28.11 -3.76 17.02
N GLN A 438 27.35 -4.84 16.95
CA GLN A 438 27.58 -5.97 16.04
C GLN A 438 27.38 -5.54 14.58
N LEU A 439 26.33 -4.75 14.30
CA LEU A 439 26.10 -4.23 12.95
C LEU A 439 27.21 -3.24 12.53
N ARG A 440 27.66 -2.38 13.44
CA ARG A 440 28.75 -1.43 13.19
C ARG A 440 30.08 -2.13 12.93
N GLY A 441 30.39 -3.18 13.68
CA GLY A 441 31.56 -4.03 13.44
C GLY A 441 31.50 -4.72 12.08
N LEU A 442 30.34 -5.26 11.71
CA LEU A 442 30.11 -5.83 10.38
C LEU A 442 30.35 -4.80 9.26
N PHE A 443 29.79 -3.60 9.39
CA PHE A 443 29.97 -2.55 8.37
C PHE A 443 31.41 -2.06 8.25
N THR A 444 32.14 -2.00 9.37
CA THR A 444 33.56 -1.66 9.38
C THR A 444 34.37 -2.71 8.63
N ALA A 445 34.17 -3.99 8.97
CA ALA A 445 34.81 -5.11 8.28
C ALA A 445 34.48 -5.15 6.77
N CYS A 446 33.24 -4.81 6.37
CA CYS A 446 32.86 -4.70 4.96
C CYS A 446 33.74 -3.66 4.23
N LEU A 447 33.95 -2.49 4.83
CA LEU A 447 34.73 -1.40 4.23
C LEU A 447 36.23 -1.73 4.17
N GLU A 448 36.78 -2.29 5.24
CA GLU A 448 38.20 -2.69 5.33
C GLU A 448 38.54 -3.74 4.28
N GLN A 449 37.75 -4.81 4.24
CA GLN A 449 37.95 -5.95 3.34
C GLN A 449 37.47 -5.66 1.91
N GLY A 450 36.73 -4.57 1.70
CA GLY A 450 36.12 -4.24 0.41
C GLY A 450 35.05 -5.24 -0.05
N GLN A 451 34.41 -5.94 0.89
CA GLN A 451 33.42 -6.98 0.60
C GLN A 451 32.00 -6.51 0.90
N PHE A 452 31.11 -6.61 -0.09
CA PHE A 452 29.69 -6.39 0.08
C PHE A 452 28.98 -7.75 0.24
N PRO A 453 28.31 -8.05 1.37
CA PRO A 453 27.72 -9.36 1.64
C PRO A 453 26.81 -9.88 0.53
N SER A 454 26.96 -11.16 0.17
CA SER A 454 26.27 -11.79 -0.96
C SER A 454 24.76 -11.81 -0.76
N VAL A 455 24.35 -12.01 0.50
CA VAL A 455 22.98 -11.95 0.97
C VAL A 455 22.27 -10.64 0.61
N TRP A 456 22.97 -9.50 0.58
CA TRP A 456 22.41 -8.18 0.27
C TRP A 456 22.51 -7.81 -1.22
N LYS A 457 23.19 -8.64 -2.04
CA LYS A 457 23.26 -8.48 -3.51
C LYS A 457 22.00 -9.02 -4.21
N GLU A 458 21.24 -9.88 -3.55
CA GLU A 458 19.95 -10.37 -4.03
C GLU A 458 18.84 -9.32 -3.83
N GLY A 459 18.03 -9.09 -4.86
CA GLY A 459 16.85 -8.21 -4.78
C GLY A 459 15.57 -8.84 -5.31
N ARG A 460 14.43 -8.59 -4.67
CA ARG A 460 13.13 -9.08 -5.15
C ARG A 460 12.51 -8.10 -6.14
N LEU A 461 12.25 -8.57 -7.36
CA LEU A 461 11.62 -7.76 -8.41
C LEU A 461 10.11 -7.63 -8.21
N VAL A 462 9.61 -6.40 -8.32
CA VAL A 462 8.18 -6.06 -8.40
C VAL A 462 7.97 -5.16 -9.62
N LEU A 463 7.09 -5.58 -10.53
CA LEU A 463 6.72 -4.75 -11.68
C LEU A 463 5.49 -3.89 -11.33
N LEU A 464 5.58 -2.59 -11.63
CA LEU A 464 4.45 -1.66 -11.59
C LEU A 464 4.04 -1.28 -13.01
N ARG A 465 2.73 -1.27 -13.29
CA ARG A 465 2.21 -0.87 -14.59
C ARG A 465 2.13 0.66 -14.70
N LYS A 466 2.62 1.20 -15.81
CA LYS A 466 2.43 2.60 -16.22
C LYS A 466 1.07 2.74 -16.89
N GLU A 467 0.35 3.81 -16.57
CA GLU A 467 -0.94 4.12 -17.17
C GLU A 467 -0.76 4.60 -18.63
N GLY A 468 -1.76 4.35 -19.48
CA GLY A 468 -1.77 4.81 -20.88
C GLY A 468 -0.86 4.07 -21.87
N ARG A 469 -0.18 2.98 -21.46
CA ARG A 469 0.65 2.16 -22.37
C ARG A 469 0.04 0.77 -22.64
N PRO A 470 0.26 0.22 -23.86
CA PRO A 470 -0.16 -1.14 -24.20
C PRO A 470 0.41 -2.18 -23.22
N ALA A 471 -0.41 -3.13 -22.77
CA ALA A 471 -0.03 -4.09 -21.71
C ALA A 471 1.03 -5.11 -22.17
N ASP A 472 1.13 -5.31 -23.46
CA ASP A 472 2.07 -6.16 -24.19
C ASP A 472 3.43 -5.49 -24.43
N SER A 473 3.55 -4.17 -24.24
CA SER A 473 4.82 -3.47 -24.38
C SER A 473 5.69 -3.57 -23.11
N PRO A 474 6.97 -3.98 -23.21
CA PRO A 474 7.91 -3.91 -22.09
C PRO A 474 8.02 -2.52 -21.44
N SER A 475 7.86 -1.47 -22.25
CA SER A 475 7.95 -0.08 -21.81
C SER A 475 6.80 0.35 -20.87
N ALA A 476 5.73 -0.46 -20.80
CA ALA A 476 4.59 -0.26 -19.91
C ALA A 476 4.87 -0.64 -18.45
N TYR A 477 6.03 -1.24 -18.16
CA TYR A 477 6.36 -1.70 -16.82
C TYR A 477 7.53 -0.89 -16.23
N ARG A 478 7.41 -0.53 -14.96
CA ARG A 478 8.50 0.03 -14.15
C ARG A 478 8.96 -1.07 -13.17
N PRO A 479 10.23 -1.50 -13.24
CA PRO A 479 10.77 -2.44 -12.27
C PRO A 479 11.09 -1.73 -10.95
N ILE A 480 10.72 -2.33 -9.83
CA ILE A 480 11.19 -1.97 -8.49
C ILE A 480 11.91 -3.17 -7.92
N VAL A 481 13.12 -2.96 -7.41
CA VAL A 481 13.92 -4.00 -6.76
C VAL A 481 13.89 -3.75 -5.26
N LEU A 482 13.22 -4.63 -4.53
CA LEU A 482 13.19 -4.60 -3.07
C LEU A 482 14.49 -5.22 -2.54
N LEU A 483 15.26 -4.43 -1.79
CA LEU A 483 16.51 -4.84 -1.14
C LEU A 483 16.33 -4.95 0.38
N ASP A 484 17.16 -5.77 1.02
CA ASP A 484 17.18 -5.96 2.47
C ASP A 484 17.52 -4.64 3.20
N GLU A 485 16.83 -4.37 4.30
CA GLU A 485 16.95 -3.09 5.02
C GLU A 485 18.32 -2.93 5.70
N ALA A 486 18.98 -4.04 6.10
CA ALA A 486 20.34 -4.02 6.63
C ALA A 486 21.37 -3.60 5.56
N GLY A 487 21.27 -4.15 4.34
CA GLY A 487 22.13 -3.72 3.22
C GLY A 487 21.93 -2.25 2.85
N LYS A 488 20.68 -1.74 2.89
CA LYS A 488 20.40 -0.31 2.66
C LYS A 488 21.01 0.61 3.72
N LEU A 489 21.28 0.13 4.93
CA LEU A 489 21.99 0.91 5.94
C LEU A 489 23.47 1.08 5.57
N LEU A 490 24.12 0.00 5.12
CA LEU A 490 25.50 0.07 4.62
C LEU A 490 25.59 0.96 3.37
N GLU A 491 24.66 0.80 2.41
CA GLU A 491 24.57 1.68 1.23
C GLU A 491 24.51 3.16 1.60
N ARG A 492 23.80 3.50 2.69
CA ARG A 492 23.65 4.88 3.15
C ARG A 492 24.95 5.43 3.74
N ILE A 493 25.69 4.62 4.49
CA ILE A 493 27.01 4.99 5.01
C ILE A 493 27.97 5.24 3.86
N ILE A 494 28.03 4.31 2.89
CA ILE A 494 28.85 4.46 1.67
C ILE A 494 28.46 5.73 0.92
N ALA A 495 27.16 5.99 0.73
CA ALA A 495 26.69 7.19 0.03
C ALA A 495 27.04 8.49 0.77
N ASP A 496 26.89 8.53 2.10
CA ASP A 496 27.24 9.71 2.90
C ASP A 496 28.76 9.98 2.87
N ARG A 497 29.61 8.95 2.91
CA ARG A 497 31.06 9.07 2.76
C ARG A 497 31.46 9.52 1.35
N LEU A 498 30.86 8.94 0.32
CA LEU A 498 31.12 9.29 -1.08
C LEU A 498 30.72 10.74 -1.37
N VAL A 499 29.56 11.20 -0.90
CA VAL A 499 29.18 12.62 -1.01
C VAL A 499 30.15 13.51 -0.22
N GLY A 500 30.58 13.08 0.96
CA GLY A 500 31.59 13.79 1.75
C GLY A 500 32.90 13.99 0.99
N HIS A 501 33.36 12.95 0.30
CA HIS A 501 34.56 12.98 -0.56
C HIS A 501 34.39 13.94 -1.74
N LEU A 502 33.31 13.80 -2.51
CA LEU A 502 33.02 14.63 -3.68
C LEU A 502 32.94 16.12 -3.33
N CYS A 503 32.44 16.47 -2.14
CA CYS A 503 32.31 17.86 -1.73
C CYS A 503 33.58 18.49 -1.14
N ARG A 504 34.59 17.70 -0.73
CA ARG A 504 35.74 18.20 0.05
C ARG A 504 37.10 17.94 -0.60
N GLU A 505 37.24 16.85 -1.33
CA GLU A 505 38.54 16.32 -1.75
C GLU A 505 38.58 16.10 -3.27
N GLY A 506 37.63 15.33 -3.80
CA GLY A 506 37.55 15.03 -5.23
C GLY A 506 36.85 16.11 -6.06
N PRO A 507 36.98 16.09 -7.40
CA PRO A 507 36.09 16.85 -8.27
C PRO A 507 34.62 16.53 -7.95
N ASP A 508 33.80 17.52 -7.57
CA ASP A 508 32.37 17.31 -7.34
C ASP A 508 31.61 17.13 -8.67
N LEU A 509 30.39 16.58 -8.62
CA LEU A 509 29.47 16.47 -9.75
C LEU A 509 29.17 17.83 -10.39
N ASP A 510 28.98 17.83 -11.70
CA ASP A 510 28.72 19.04 -12.48
C ASP A 510 27.56 19.86 -11.90
N GLU A 511 27.71 21.18 -11.89
CA GLU A 511 26.73 22.11 -11.32
C GLU A 511 25.40 22.13 -12.06
N ASN A 512 25.31 21.52 -13.24
CA ASN A 512 24.07 21.40 -13.99
C ASN A 512 23.32 20.09 -13.69
N GLN A 513 23.84 19.23 -12.81
CA GLN A 513 23.10 18.11 -12.26
C GLN A 513 22.33 18.54 -11.00
N PHE A 514 20.99 18.48 -11.05
CA PHE A 514 20.09 18.85 -9.95
C PHE A 514 19.44 17.65 -9.27
N GLY A 515 19.29 16.54 -9.99
CA GLY A 515 18.61 15.34 -9.49
C GLY A 515 19.42 14.64 -8.40
N PHE A 516 18.73 14.14 -7.37
CA PHE A 516 19.33 13.35 -6.26
C PHE A 516 20.51 14.02 -5.53
N ARG A 517 20.68 15.35 -5.64
CA ARG A 517 21.70 16.10 -4.91
C ARG A 517 21.11 16.81 -3.70
N ARG A 518 21.86 16.85 -2.61
CA ARG A 518 21.47 17.58 -1.40
C ARG A 518 21.43 19.08 -1.70
N GLY A 519 20.36 19.75 -1.28
CA GLY A 519 20.22 21.20 -1.46
C GLY A 519 19.86 21.64 -2.88
N ARG A 520 19.55 20.70 -3.78
CA ARG A 520 19.09 20.98 -5.15
C ARG A 520 17.72 20.34 -5.37
N SER A 521 16.90 21.00 -6.19
CA SER A 521 15.51 20.63 -6.44
C SER A 521 15.11 20.88 -7.89
N THR A 522 13.94 20.36 -8.27
CA THR A 522 13.34 20.66 -9.58
C THR A 522 13.06 22.15 -9.76
N ILE A 523 12.78 22.88 -8.68
CA ILE A 523 12.55 24.33 -8.72
C ILE A 523 13.83 25.06 -9.10
N ASP A 524 14.98 24.65 -8.58
CA ASP A 524 16.27 25.27 -8.90
C ASP A 524 16.61 25.09 -10.38
N ALA A 525 16.41 23.88 -10.91
CA ALA A 525 16.62 23.57 -12.32
C ALA A 525 15.72 24.43 -13.24
N ILE A 526 14.42 24.50 -12.93
CA ILE A 526 13.46 25.31 -13.70
C ILE A 526 13.77 26.79 -13.59
N THR A 527 14.18 27.27 -12.42
CA THR A 527 14.53 28.69 -12.20
C THR A 527 15.75 29.08 -13.03
N ARG A 528 16.76 28.21 -13.14
CA ARG A 528 17.92 28.42 -14.02
C ARG A 528 17.49 28.55 -15.49
N VAL A 529 16.71 27.60 -15.99
CA VAL A 529 16.21 27.60 -17.38
C VAL A 529 15.33 28.84 -17.65
N ARG A 530 14.53 29.23 -16.68
CA ARG A 530 13.68 30.43 -16.78
C ARG A 530 14.51 31.71 -16.84
N ALA A 531 15.49 31.87 -15.94
CA ALA A 531 16.36 33.05 -15.93
C ALA A 531 17.12 33.19 -17.26
N LEU A 532 17.64 32.06 -17.77
CA LEU A 532 18.28 31.96 -19.09
C LEU A 532 17.38 32.44 -20.23
N ALA A 533 16.13 31.99 -20.23
CA ALA A 533 15.12 32.36 -21.23
C ALA A 533 14.75 33.84 -21.12
N GLU A 534 14.48 34.34 -19.92
CA GLU A 534 14.13 35.75 -19.67
C GLU A 534 15.26 36.70 -20.09
N GLU A 535 16.51 36.40 -19.72
CA GLU A 535 17.69 37.18 -20.11
C GLU A 535 17.81 37.25 -21.64
N THR A 536 17.78 36.10 -22.32
CA THR A 536 17.97 36.03 -23.76
C THR A 536 16.84 36.73 -24.52
N VAL A 537 15.59 36.53 -24.08
CA VAL A 537 14.41 37.16 -24.68
C VAL A 537 14.41 38.67 -24.46
N SER A 538 14.86 39.16 -23.30
CA SER A 538 14.95 40.60 -23.01
C SER A 538 15.91 41.33 -23.96
N ARG A 539 16.97 40.65 -24.40
CA ARG A 539 17.92 41.14 -25.43
C ARG A 539 17.42 40.96 -26.86
N GLY A 540 16.15 40.56 -27.03
CA GLY A 540 15.53 40.32 -28.33
C GLY A 540 15.93 39.01 -28.99
N GLY A 541 16.59 38.08 -28.28
CA GLY A 541 16.96 36.75 -28.75
C GLY A 541 15.86 35.70 -28.59
N VAL A 542 16.20 34.44 -28.85
CA VAL A 542 15.36 33.25 -28.74
C VAL A 542 16.14 32.15 -28.02
N VAL A 543 15.44 31.33 -27.23
CA VAL A 543 15.99 30.09 -26.65
C VAL A 543 15.19 28.90 -27.16
N LEU A 544 15.88 27.88 -27.66
CA LEU A 544 15.31 26.58 -27.99
C LEU A 544 15.76 25.58 -26.92
N ALA A 545 14.81 24.93 -26.26
CA ALA A 545 15.03 23.92 -25.24
C ALA A 545 14.59 22.55 -25.78
N VAL A 546 15.49 21.57 -25.80
CA VAL A 546 15.24 20.21 -26.29
C VAL A 546 15.41 19.24 -25.12
N SER A 547 14.33 18.56 -24.75
CA SER A 547 14.31 17.54 -23.71
C SER A 547 14.61 16.17 -24.31
N LEU A 548 15.54 15.44 -23.69
CA LEU A 548 15.98 14.10 -24.05
C LEU A 548 15.58 13.12 -22.94
N ASP A 549 14.79 12.11 -23.28
CA ASP A 549 14.41 11.01 -22.40
C ASP A 549 15.32 9.80 -22.66
N ILE A 550 15.88 9.21 -21.60
CA ILE A 550 16.77 8.05 -21.70
C ILE A 550 15.94 6.77 -21.55
N SER A 551 16.06 5.88 -22.53
CA SER A 551 15.42 4.57 -22.50
C SER A 551 15.97 3.72 -21.37
N ASN A 552 15.09 3.35 -20.42
CA ASN A 552 15.41 2.39 -19.35
C ASN A 552 16.65 2.76 -18.50
N ALA A 553 16.91 4.07 -18.34
CA ALA A 553 18.15 4.64 -17.79
C ALA A 553 18.77 3.83 -16.64
N PHE A 554 18.15 3.84 -15.45
CA PHE A 554 18.71 3.21 -14.25
C PHE A 554 19.09 1.74 -14.41
N ASN A 555 18.47 0.97 -15.32
CA ASN A 555 18.75 -0.45 -15.46
C ASN A 555 19.80 -0.76 -16.53
N THR A 556 20.31 0.24 -17.28
CA THR A 556 21.15 0.00 -18.48
C THR A 556 22.55 0.59 -18.40
N LEU A 557 22.89 1.42 -17.41
CA LEU A 557 24.22 2.01 -17.29
C LEU A 557 25.28 0.92 -17.04
N PRO A 558 26.28 0.75 -17.92
CA PRO A 558 27.35 -0.22 -17.70
C PRO A 558 28.13 0.09 -16.42
N TRP A 559 28.46 -0.94 -15.64
CA TRP A 559 29.22 -0.78 -14.40
C TRP A 559 30.64 -0.27 -14.62
N SER A 560 31.23 -0.56 -15.79
CA SER A 560 32.54 -0.02 -16.18
C SER A 560 32.53 1.51 -16.27
N CYS A 561 31.44 2.14 -16.71
CA CYS A 561 31.31 3.60 -16.72
C CYS A 561 31.29 4.18 -15.30
N ILE A 562 30.63 3.50 -14.36
CA ILE A 562 30.61 3.93 -12.95
C ILE A 562 32.02 3.84 -12.37
N ARG A 563 32.74 2.74 -12.63
CA ARG A 563 34.12 2.54 -12.15
C ARG A 563 35.07 3.60 -12.69
N GLU A 564 34.98 3.90 -13.98
CA GLU A 564 35.79 4.94 -14.62
C GLU A 564 35.50 6.33 -14.02
N ALA A 565 34.23 6.66 -13.81
CA ALA A 565 33.85 7.92 -13.17
C ALA A 565 34.36 8.01 -11.72
N LEU A 566 34.33 6.93 -10.93
CA LEU A 566 34.89 6.93 -9.57
C LEU A 566 36.41 7.23 -9.57
N ASN A 567 37.14 6.77 -10.60
CA ASN A 567 38.57 7.10 -10.75
C ASN A 567 38.75 8.60 -11.05
N TYR A 568 37.95 9.16 -11.97
CA TYR A 568 37.98 10.59 -12.29
C TYR A 568 37.71 11.47 -11.07
N HIS A 569 36.73 11.10 -10.25
CA HIS A 569 36.38 11.80 -9.02
C HIS A 569 37.39 11.57 -7.87
N ARG A 570 38.52 10.90 -8.14
CA ARG A 570 39.60 10.60 -7.18
C ARG A 570 39.07 9.89 -5.93
N VAL A 571 38.07 9.01 -6.09
CA VAL A 571 37.43 8.34 -4.95
C VAL A 571 38.43 7.38 -4.27
N PRO A 572 38.51 7.36 -2.93
CA PRO A 572 39.48 6.55 -2.20
C PRO A 572 39.40 5.07 -2.57
N PRO A 573 40.53 4.34 -2.61
CA PRO A 573 40.57 2.93 -3.00
C PRO A 573 39.58 2.04 -2.24
N TYR A 574 39.41 2.25 -0.93
CA TYR A 574 38.51 1.42 -0.12
C TYR A 574 37.03 1.58 -0.55
N LEU A 575 36.60 2.81 -0.88
CA LEU A 575 35.26 3.06 -1.43
C LEU A 575 35.12 2.47 -2.83
N ARG A 576 36.14 2.58 -3.67
CA ARG A 576 36.14 1.95 -5.01
C ARG A 576 36.00 0.43 -4.91
N ARG A 577 36.72 -0.23 -3.98
CA ARG A 577 36.63 -1.68 -3.75
C ARG A 577 35.22 -2.11 -3.31
N ILE A 578 34.67 -1.50 -2.26
CA ILE A 578 33.33 -1.88 -1.76
C ILE A 578 32.21 -1.57 -2.78
N ILE A 579 32.31 -0.48 -3.54
CA ILE A 579 31.35 -0.16 -4.62
C ILE A 579 31.50 -1.15 -5.78
N GLY A 580 32.73 -1.56 -6.12
CA GLY A 580 33.00 -2.64 -7.07
C GLY A 580 32.29 -3.93 -6.67
N ALA A 581 32.49 -4.37 -5.42
CA ALA A 581 31.84 -5.55 -4.85
C ALA A 581 30.31 -5.42 -4.77
N TYR A 582 29.79 -4.21 -4.51
CA TYR A 582 28.35 -3.91 -4.50
C TYR A 582 27.71 -4.11 -5.88
N LEU A 583 28.42 -3.74 -6.95
CA LEU A 583 27.92 -3.84 -8.33
C LEU A 583 28.00 -5.28 -8.87
N GLU A 584 29.01 -6.06 -8.50
CA GLU A 584 29.22 -7.41 -9.03
C GLU A 584 28.27 -8.47 -8.45
N GLU A 585 28.04 -9.55 -9.21
CA GLU A 585 27.29 -10.75 -8.79
C GLU A 585 25.86 -10.49 -8.30
N ARG A 586 25.29 -9.34 -8.67
CA ARG A 586 23.91 -9.01 -8.33
C ARG A 586 22.94 -9.88 -9.09
N CYS A 587 21.86 -10.27 -8.40
CA CYS A 587 20.76 -10.98 -9.05
C CYS A 587 19.41 -10.48 -8.55
N ILE A 588 18.42 -10.57 -9.42
CA ILE A 588 17.03 -10.33 -9.08
C ILE A 588 16.27 -11.65 -9.04
N THR A 589 15.42 -11.81 -8.04
CA THR A 589 14.50 -12.93 -7.91
C THR A 589 13.06 -12.47 -8.14
N TYR A 590 12.29 -13.28 -8.84
CA TYR A 590 10.90 -13.00 -9.17
C TYR A 590 10.07 -14.28 -9.18
N TRP A 591 8.76 -14.13 -9.14
CA TRP A 591 7.83 -15.26 -9.24
C TRP A 591 7.01 -15.11 -10.52
N GLY A 592 7.24 -16.00 -11.47
CA GLY A 592 6.47 -16.12 -12.70
C GLY A 592 5.33 -17.12 -12.55
N ARG A 593 4.58 -17.34 -13.64
CA ARG A 593 3.56 -18.39 -13.71
C ARG A 593 4.16 -19.79 -13.52
N ASP A 594 5.40 -19.98 -13.97
CA ASP A 594 6.09 -21.27 -13.98
C ASP A 594 6.94 -21.52 -12.71
N GLY A 595 6.89 -20.60 -11.74
CA GLY A 595 7.61 -20.72 -10.46
C GLY A 595 8.59 -19.58 -10.18
N ALA A 596 9.58 -19.84 -9.33
CA ALA A 596 10.65 -18.89 -9.02
C ALA A 596 11.58 -18.74 -10.23
N GLY A 597 11.86 -17.49 -10.59
CA GLY A 597 12.89 -17.12 -11.55
C GLY A 597 14.00 -16.33 -10.88
N ARG A 598 15.21 -16.45 -11.43
CA ARG A 598 16.40 -15.69 -11.02
C ARG A 598 17.07 -15.14 -12.27
N ARG A 599 17.49 -13.88 -12.23
CA ARG A 599 18.22 -13.23 -13.32
C ARG A 599 19.48 -12.56 -12.76
N VAL A 600 20.62 -12.87 -13.36
CA VAL A 600 21.90 -12.21 -13.02
C VAL A 600 21.96 -10.87 -13.73
N MET A 601 22.46 -9.86 -13.03
CA MET A 601 22.63 -8.50 -13.55
C MET A 601 24.07 -8.32 -14.05
N SER A 602 24.26 -7.51 -15.07
CA SER A 602 25.58 -7.11 -15.58
C SER A 602 25.71 -5.59 -15.79
N CYS A 603 24.63 -4.85 -15.63
CA CYS A 603 24.59 -3.39 -15.70
C CYS A 603 23.44 -2.83 -14.88
N GLY A 604 23.40 -1.50 -14.77
CA GLY A 604 22.37 -0.75 -14.07
C GLY A 604 22.55 -0.71 -12.56
N VAL A 605 21.73 0.12 -11.92
CA VAL A 605 21.64 0.27 -10.47
C VAL A 605 20.21 -0.07 -10.03
N PRO A 606 20.00 -0.78 -8.90
CA PRO A 606 18.67 -1.23 -8.52
C PRO A 606 17.70 -0.07 -8.22
N GLN A 607 16.51 -0.08 -8.86
CA GLN A 607 15.43 0.86 -8.57
C GLN A 607 14.77 0.56 -7.21
N GLY A 608 15.37 1.07 -6.14
CA GLY A 608 15.05 0.76 -4.74
C GLY A 608 16.27 0.79 -3.81
N SER A 609 17.46 0.92 -4.39
CA SER A 609 18.71 1.21 -3.70
C SER A 609 18.78 2.66 -3.20
N VAL A 610 19.49 2.85 -2.09
CA VAL A 610 19.87 4.15 -1.53
C VAL A 610 21.09 4.70 -2.27
N LEU A 611 22.06 3.84 -2.58
CA LEU A 611 23.32 4.21 -3.25
C LEU A 611 23.14 4.37 -4.77
N GLY A 612 22.22 3.62 -5.37
CA GLY A 612 21.99 3.57 -6.82
C GLY A 612 21.83 4.94 -7.50
N PRO A 613 20.95 5.84 -7.02
CA PRO A 613 20.79 7.16 -7.62
C PRO A 613 22.07 8.01 -7.63
N LEU A 614 22.92 7.89 -6.60
CA LEU A 614 24.21 8.59 -6.56
C LEU A 614 25.19 8.01 -7.58
N LEU A 615 25.28 6.67 -7.68
CA LEU A 615 26.12 6.01 -8.68
C LEU A 615 25.66 6.30 -10.12
N TRP A 616 24.36 6.43 -10.34
CA TRP A 616 23.81 6.88 -11.61
C TRP A 616 24.33 8.27 -11.97
N ASN A 617 24.21 9.24 -11.05
CA ASN A 617 24.70 10.59 -11.29
C ASN A 617 26.20 10.63 -11.56
N ILE A 618 27.00 9.87 -10.80
CA ILE A 618 28.45 9.78 -10.98
C ILE A 618 28.80 9.24 -12.37
N GLY A 619 28.20 8.12 -12.80
CA GLY A 619 28.46 7.58 -14.12
C GLY A 619 27.93 8.46 -15.26
N TYR A 620 26.83 9.17 -15.04
CA TYR A 620 26.23 10.06 -16.03
C TYR A 620 26.95 11.41 -16.14
N ASP A 621 27.75 11.79 -15.14
CA ASP A 621 28.45 13.08 -15.04
C ASP A 621 29.35 13.37 -16.26
N TRP A 622 29.89 12.32 -16.89
CA TRP A 622 30.64 12.44 -18.14
C TRP A 622 29.83 13.10 -19.28
N VAL A 623 28.52 12.86 -19.34
CA VAL A 623 27.64 13.54 -20.32
C VAL A 623 27.55 15.03 -20.02
N LEU A 624 27.61 15.47 -18.76
CA LEU A 624 27.54 16.88 -18.42
C LEU A 624 28.85 17.63 -18.73
N ARG A 625 30.00 16.98 -18.52
CA ARG A 625 31.33 17.63 -18.61
C ARG A 625 31.85 17.91 -20.00
N GLY A 626 31.32 17.26 -21.04
CA GLY A 626 31.80 17.48 -22.39
C GLY A 626 31.41 18.86 -22.93
N GLU A 627 32.29 19.43 -23.75
CA GLU A 627 32.10 20.75 -24.36
C GLU A 627 30.80 20.82 -25.19
N LEU A 628 30.23 22.03 -25.23
CA LEU A 628 29.05 22.37 -26.03
C LEU A 628 29.36 23.57 -26.91
N PRO A 629 28.63 23.75 -28.04
CA PRO A 629 28.77 24.93 -28.87
C PRO A 629 28.45 26.20 -28.08
N SER A 630 29.10 27.32 -28.43
CA SER A 630 28.81 28.60 -27.82
C SER A 630 27.32 28.93 -27.92
N GLY A 631 26.73 29.35 -26.80
CA GLY A 631 25.30 29.62 -26.68
C GLY A 631 24.44 28.41 -26.33
N ALA A 632 25.01 27.22 -26.14
CA ALA A 632 24.30 26.05 -25.62
C ALA A 632 24.65 25.75 -24.15
N GLU A 633 23.65 25.33 -23.37
CA GLU A 633 23.80 24.86 -21.99
C GLU A 633 23.04 23.56 -21.78
N LEU A 634 23.57 22.72 -20.89
CA LEU A 634 22.91 21.50 -20.44
C LEU A 634 22.32 21.71 -19.06
N THR A 635 21.16 21.13 -18.78
CA THR A 635 20.56 21.06 -17.45
C THR A 635 19.97 19.68 -17.25
N CYS A 636 20.38 18.98 -16.20
CA CYS A 636 19.94 17.62 -15.93
C CYS A 636 19.24 17.50 -14.57
N TYR A 637 18.20 16.69 -14.52
CA TYR A 637 17.62 16.18 -13.29
C TYR A 637 17.63 14.66 -13.34
N ALA A 638 18.69 14.06 -12.81
CA ALA A 638 18.98 12.64 -12.96
C ALA A 638 19.12 12.24 -14.44
N ASP A 639 18.22 11.42 -14.98
CA ASP A 639 18.17 11.01 -16.38
C ASP A 639 17.47 12.03 -17.31
N ASP A 640 16.60 12.89 -16.77
CA ASP A 640 15.94 13.95 -17.55
C ASP A 640 16.96 15.00 -17.98
N THR A 641 17.26 15.05 -19.28
CA THR A 641 18.33 15.88 -19.84
C THR A 641 17.76 16.97 -20.74
N LEU A 642 18.01 18.23 -20.42
CA LEU A 642 17.54 19.39 -21.18
C LEU A 642 18.71 20.13 -21.81
N VAL A 643 18.72 20.22 -23.14
CA VAL A 643 19.67 21.04 -23.90
C VAL A 643 18.99 22.36 -24.21
N THR A 644 19.58 23.48 -23.81
CA THR A 644 19.10 24.82 -24.14
C THR A 644 20.08 25.49 -25.09
N ALA A 645 19.59 26.18 -26.11
CA ALA A 645 20.40 26.86 -27.11
C ALA A 645 19.86 28.26 -27.39
N ARG A 646 20.73 29.25 -27.26
CA ARG A 646 20.43 30.66 -27.51
C ARG A 646 20.71 31.01 -28.97
N GLY A 647 19.96 31.94 -29.52
CA GLY A 647 20.25 32.51 -30.84
C GLY A 647 19.57 33.87 -31.05
N SER A 648 20.15 34.68 -31.93
CA SER A 648 19.54 35.94 -32.38
C SER A 648 18.32 35.69 -33.26
N SER A 649 18.15 34.49 -33.82
CA SER A 649 17.01 34.06 -34.63
C SER A 649 16.59 32.62 -34.30
N HIS A 650 15.36 32.23 -34.69
CA HIS A 650 14.92 30.83 -34.56
C HIS A 650 15.84 29.86 -35.32
N ARG A 651 16.32 30.27 -36.49
CA ARG A 651 17.23 29.46 -37.31
C ARG A 651 18.57 29.25 -36.62
N GLU A 652 19.15 30.30 -36.05
CA GLU A 652 20.41 30.21 -35.32
C GLU A 652 20.27 29.36 -34.06
N ALA A 653 19.23 29.59 -33.25
CA ALA A 653 18.96 28.76 -32.06
C ALA A 653 18.74 27.29 -32.44
N ALA A 654 18.07 27.01 -33.56
CA ALA A 654 17.92 25.65 -34.08
C ALA A 654 19.25 25.02 -34.51
N LEU A 655 20.12 25.76 -35.22
CA LEU A 655 21.44 25.25 -35.63
C LEU A 655 22.31 24.91 -34.41
N VAL A 656 22.35 25.81 -33.42
CA VAL A 656 23.10 25.60 -32.17
C VAL A 656 22.52 24.42 -31.39
N ALA A 657 21.19 24.33 -31.27
CA ALA A 657 20.53 23.21 -30.61
C ALA A 657 20.80 21.89 -31.32
N THR A 658 20.72 21.84 -32.65
CA THR A 658 21.01 20.62 -33.41
C THR A 658 22.44 20.16 -33.17
N ALA A 659 23.42 21.05 -33.25
CA ALA A 659 24.81 20.72 -32.96
C ALA A 659 25.00 20.22 -31.50
N ALA A 660 24.43 20.94 -30.53
CA ALA A 660 24.50 20.58 -29.12
C ALA A 660 23.82 19.23 -28.81
N VAL A 661 22.60 19.02 -29.30
CA VAL A 661 21.84 17.76 -29.13
C VAL A 661 22.60 16.61 -29.79
N SER A 662 23.16 16.78 -30.99
CA SER A 662 23.98 15.74 -31.62
C SER A 662 25.19 15.35 -30.77
N GLN A 663 25.89 16.33 -30.18
CA GLN A 663 27.01 16.07 -29.28
C GLN A 663 26.57 15.35 -27.99
N VAL A 664 25.46 15.77 -27.39
CA VAL A 664 24.91 15.16 -26.16
C VAL A 664 24.42 13.74 -26.43
N VAL A 665 23.66 13.52 -27.50
CA VAL A 665 23.18 12.18 -27.90
C VAL A 665 24.35 11.24 -28.21
N ASN A 666 25.40 11.73 -28.89
CA ASN A 666 26.60 10.94 -29.14
C ASN A 666 27.32 10.57 -27.84
N ARG A 667 27.38 11.47 -26.86
CA ARG A 667 27.88 11.15 -25.52
C ARG A 667 27.02 10.09 -24.85
N ILE A 668 25.71 10.29 -24.74
CA ILE A 668 24.79 9.31 -24.13
C ILE A 668 25.00 7.91 -24.74
N ARG A 669 25.14 7.82 -26.07
CA ARG A 669 25.45 6.57 -26.78
C ARG A 669 26.82 5.96 -26.43
N ARG A 670 27.86 6.79 -26.25
CA ARG A 670 29.19 6.34 -25.82
C ARG A 670 29.21 5.77 -24.40
N LEU A 671 28.32 6.22 -23.51
CA LEU A 671 28.06 5.54 -22.23
C LEU A 671 27.29 4.21 -22.37
N GLY A 672 26.95 3.82 -23.60
CA GLY A 672 26.10 2.67 -23.88
C GLY A 672 24.60 2.96 -23.69
N LEU A 673 24.17 4.17 -23.40
CA LEU A 673 22.76 4.48 -23.18
C LEU A 673 22.03 4.81 -24.49
N GLU A 674 20.70 4.68 -24.48
CA GLU A 674 19.84 4.97 -25.64
C GLU A 674 18.86 6.10 -25.33
N VAL A 675 18.64 6.97 -26.32
CA VAL A 675 17.67 8.08 -26.22
C VAL A 675 16.34 7.66 -26.84
N ALA A 676 15.25 7.83 -26.10
CA ALA A 676 13.89 7.57 -26.56
C ALA A 676 13.37 8.74 -27.42
N LEU A 677 13.76 8.77 -28.70
CA LEU A 677 13.42 9.87 -29.62
C LEU A 677 11.91 10.17 -29.71
N SER A 678 11.05 9.15 -29.56
CA SER A 678 9.60 9.30 -29.59
C SER A 678 9.02 10.04 -28.38
N LYS A 679 9.82 10.30 -27.35
CA LYS A 679 9.47 11.06 -26.16
C LYS A 679 10.26 12.36 -26.01
N SER A 680 11.22 12.60 -26.89
CA SER A 680 11.97 13.86 -26.88
C SER A 680 11.08 14.98 -27.39
N GLU A 681 11.05 16.09 -26.65
CA GLU A 681 10.22 17.24 -26.96
C GLU A 681 11.07 18.50 -27.10
N ALA A 682 10.64 19.43 -27.94
CA ALA A 682 11.31 20.72 -28.13
C ALA A 682 10.36 21.88 -27.83
N MET A 683 10.87 22.88 -27.13
CA MET A 683 10.16 24.07 -26.67
C MET A 683 10.94 25.32 -27.08
N VAL A 684 10.24 26.35 -27.56
CA VAL A 684 10.85 27.62 -27.96
C VAL A 684 10.39 28.73 -27.04
N PHE A 685 11.33 29.49 -26.48
CA PHE A 685 11.09 30.72 -25.75
C PHE A 685 11.47 31.92 -26.62
N HIS A 686 10.50 32.82 -26.83
CA HIS A 686 10.69 34.02 -27.65
C HIS A 686 9.89 35.20 -27.09
N GLY A 687 10.29 36.42 -27.47
CA GLY A 687 9.56 37.63 -27.11
C GLY A 687 8.19 37.73 -27.83
N PRO A 688 7.24 38.52 -27.29
CA PRO A 688 5.88 38.65 -27.83
C PRO A 688 5.81 39.23 -29.25
N ARG A 689 6.88 39.91 -29.70
CA ARG A 689 6.96 40.52 -31.04
C ARG A 689 7.48 39.56 -32.13
N ARG A 690 7.93 38.35 -31.77
CA ARG A 690 8.43 37.35 -32.73
C ARG A 690 7.36 36.29 -32.99
N ALA A 691 7.08 36.03 -34.26
CA ALA A 691 6.21 34.93 -34.64
C ALA A 691 6.91 33.58 -34.36
N PRO A 692 6.19 32.57 -33.85
CA PRO A 692 6.74 31.23 -33.65
C PRO A 692 7.14 30.60 -35.00
N PRO A 693 8.15 29.70 -35.03
CA PRO A 693 8.59 29.08 -36.27
C PRO A 693 7.48 28.25 -36.93
N PRO A 694 7.38 28.21 -38.28
CA PRO A 694 6.36 27.42 -38.97
C PRO A 694 6.48 25.93 -38.59
N GLY A 695 5.36 25.32 -38.20
CA GLY A 695 5.33 23.93 -37.70
C GLY A 695 5.60 23.76 -36.20
N SER A 696 5.93 24.82 -35.47
CA SER A 696 5.99 24.76 -34.01
C SER A 696 4.58 24.71 -33.40
N HIS A 697 4.34 23.69 -32.58
CA HIS A 697 3.16 23.62 -31.73
C HIS A 697 3.49 24.33 -30.42
N ILE A 698 3.04 25.57 -30.24
CA ILE A 698 3.21 26.27 -28.96
C ILE A 698 2.48 25.49 -27.86
N VAL A 699 3.22 25.01 -26.86
CA VAL A 699 2.72 24.64 -25.54
C VAL A 699 3.10 25.76 -24.57
N GLU A 700 2.56 26.96 -24.77
CA GLU A 700 2.17 27.90 -23.72
C GLU A 700 1.33 29.06 -24.29
N GLU A 701 0.03 28.99 -24.02
CA GLU A 701 -0.91 30.09 -24.16
C GLU A 701 -0.63 31.15 -23.08
N ARG A 702 -0.25 32.37 -23.50
CA ARG A 702 -0.83 33.57 -22.89
C ARG A 702 -1.35 34.51 -23.97
N ALA A 703 -2.68 34.48 -24.09
CA ALA A 703 -3.56 35.55 -24.54
C ALA A 703 -3.48 35.98 -26.01
N ARG A 704 -4.20 35.25 -26.87
CA ARG A 704 -5.52 35.65 -27.44
C ARG A 704 -5.80 34.76 -28.66
N GLY A 705 -6.82 33.91 -28.55
CA GLY A 705 -7.35 33.11 -29.67
C GLY A 705 -6.90 31.65 -29.67
N SER A 706 -7.52 30.83 -28.82
CA SER A 706 -7.24 29.39 -28.66
C SER A 706 -7.60 28.56 -29.90
N ARG A 707 -6.73 27.60 -30.29
CA ARG A 707 -7.08 26.48 -31.20
C ARG A 707 -8.08 25.51 -30.53
N PRO A 708 -8.93 24.79 -31.30
CA PRO A 708 -10.11 24.08 -30.78
C PRO A 708 -9.83 23.05 -29.68
N VAL A 709 -8.70 22.34 -29.69
CA VAL A 709 -8.41 21.25 -28.73
C VAL A 709 -7.87 21.75 -27.40
N GLN A 710 -6.98 22.76 -27.37
CA GLN A 710 -6.57 23.43 -26.12
C GLN A 710 -7.70 24.29 -25.57
N ARG A 711 -8.49 24.94 -26.44
CA ARG A 711 -9.75 25.57 -26.03
C ARG A 711 -10.67 24.54 -25.40
N GLN A 712 -10.83 23.35 -25.98
CA GLN A 712 -11.64 22.28 -25.40
C GLN A 712 -11.05 21.75 -24.09
N ILE A 713 -9.73 21.63 -23.92
CA ILE A 713 -9.13 21.19 -22.66
C ILE A 713 -9.21 22.28 -21.59
N ALA A 714 -8.99 23.55 -21.94
CA ALA A 714 -9.13 24.69 -21.04
C ALA A 714 -10.60 24.92 -20.67
N LEU A 715 -11.52 24.86 -21.65
CA LEU A 715 -12.96 24.83 -21.43
C LEU A 715 -13.35 23.63 -20.59
N ARG A 716 -12.77 22.44 -20.82
CA ARG A 716 -13.08 21.25 -20.02
C ARG A 716 -12.53 21.36 -18.61
N ARG A 717 -11.34 21.95 -18.42
CA ARG A 717 -10.78 22.24 -17.10
C ARG A 717 -11.59 23.30 -16.37
N GLU A 718 -12.07 24.32 -17.09
CA GLU A 718 -12.92 25.36 -16.54
C GLU A 718 -14.32 24.82 -16.23
N GLU A 719 -14.92 24.01 -17.10
CA GLU A 719 -16.15 23.24 -16.85
C GLU A 719 -15.98 22.33 -15.64
N LEU A 720 -14.90 21.56 -15.56
CA LEU A 720 -14.62 20.68 -14.42
C LEU A 720 -14.38 21.49 -13.14
N ARG A 721 -13.71 22.64 -13.23
CA ARG A 721 -13.54 23.57 -12.10
C ARG A 721 -14.89 24.12 -11.66
N GLN A 722 -15.75 24.52 -12.58
CA GLN A 722 -17.10 25.01 -12.29
C GLN A 722 -17.97 23.91 -11.67
N VAL A 723 -17.92 22.68 -12.19
CA VAL A 723 -18.61 21.51 -11.60
C VAL A 723 -18.10 21.24 -10.18
N LEU A 724 -16.78 21.22 -9.97
CA LEU A 724 -16.18 21.01 -8.65
C LEU A 724 -16.55 22.13 -7.67
N VAL A 725 -16.52 23.39 -8.11
CA VAL A 725 -16.92 24.55 -7.29
C VAL A 725 -18.41 24.47 -6.97
N ALA A 726 -19.26 24.04 -7.90
CA ALA A 726 -20.69 23.83 -7.66
C ALA A 726 -20.95 22.69 -6.66
N GLU A 727 -20.23 21.56 -6.78
CA GLU A 727 -20.28 20.47 -5.81
C GLU A 727 -19.79 20.92 -4.42
N TRP A 728 -18.72 21.72 -4.37
CA TRP A 728 -18.22 22.29 -3.12
C TRP A 728 -19.24 23.24 -2.51
N ARG A 729 -19.89 24.10 -3.30
CA ARG A 729 -21.01 24.94 -2.82
C ARG A 729 -22.09 24.09 -2.19
N GLN A 730 -22.55 23.04 -2.87
CA GLN A 730 -23.58 22.13 -2.35
C GLN A 730 -23.15 21.44 -1.05
N ARG A 731 -21.90 20.97 -0.97
CA ARG A 731 -21.35 20.37 0.25
C ARG A 731 -21.24 21.36 1.40
N LEU A 732 -20.85 22.61 1.12
CA LEU A 732 -20.70 23.68 2.10
C LEU A 732 -22.03 24.32 2.54
N LEU A 733 -23.17 23.94 1.93
CA LEU A 733 -24.51 24.28 2.45
C LEU A 733 -24.86 23.48 3.71
N ARG A 734 -24.30 22.27 3.87
CA ARG A 734 -24.52 21.39 5.03
C ARG A 734 -23.17 20.91 5.59
N PRO A 735 -22.34 21.81 6.14
CA PRO A 735 -21.02 21.44 6.64
C PRO A 735 -21.15 20.52 7.86
N THR A 736 -20.43 19.40 7.85
CA THR A 736 -20.39 18.44 8.98
C THR A 736 -19.31 18.78 10.01
N ALA A 737 -18.36 19.66 9.67
CA ALA A 737 -17.32 20.17 10.55
C ALA A 737 -16.82 21.55 10.06
N GLY A 738 -16.14 22.29 10.94
CA GLY A 738 -15.55 23.59 10.59
C GLY A 738 -16.58 24.69 10.33
N LEU A 739 -17.72 24.66 11.02
CA LEU A 739 -18.85 25.58 10.86
C LEU A 739 -18.41 27.05 10.74
N ALA A 740 -17.63 27.56 11.70
CA ALA A 740 -17.15 28.95 11.69
C ALA A 740 -16.28 29.29 10.47
N THR A 741 -15.41 28.37 10.04
CA THR A 741 -14.58 28.55 8.82
C THR A 741 -15.45 28.56 7.57
N VAL A 742 -16.44 27.68 7.51
CA VAL A 742 -17.37 27.61 6.38
C VAL A 742 -18.25 28.84 6.33
N GLU A 743 -18.77 29.31 7.47
CA GLU A 743 -19.53 30.56 7.58
C GLU A 743 -18.71 31.78 7.14
N ALA A 744 -17.41 31.80 7.44
CA ALA A 744 -16.53 32.89 7.04
C ALA A 744 -16.14 32.86 5.56
N ILE A 745 -15.81 31.68 5.00
CA ILE A 745 -15.28 31.56 3.63
C ILE A 745 -16.39 31.39 2.59
N ARG A 746 -17.48 30.67 2.89
CA ARG A 746 -18.56 30.38 1.93
C ARG A 746 -19.14 31.63 1.26
N PRO A 747 -19.40 32.75 1.97
CA PRO A 747 -19.91 33.97 1.35
C PRO A 747 -18.97 34.59 0.32
N VAL A 748 -17.66 34.34 0.42
CA VAL A 748 -16.63 34.86 -0.48
C VAL A 748 -15.86 33.72 -1.17
N LEU A 749 -16.52 32.58 -1.40
CA LEU A 749 -15.84 31.38 -1.90
C LEU A 749 -15.19 31.60 -3.27
N ASP A 750 -15.83 32.36 -4.16
CA ASP A 750 -15.27 32.64 -5.49
C ASP A 750 -14.03 33.53 -5.40
N ASP A 751 -14.14 34.63 -4.66
CA ASP A 751 -13.03 35.55 -4.46
C ASP A 751 -11.89 34.85 -3.73
N TRP A 752 -12.21 33.98 -2.75
CA TRP A 752 -11.24 33.14 -2.07
C TRP A 752 -10.53 32.22 -3.06
N LEU A 753 -11.23 31.53 -3.96
CA LEU A 753 -10.61 30.62 -4.93
C LEU A 753 -9.92 31.34 -6.11
N GLY A 754 -10.28 32.59 -6.38
CA GLY A 754 -9.80 33.40 -7.49
C GLY A 754 -8.70 34.41 -7.14
N ARG A 755 -8.41 34.62 -5.85
CA ARG A 755 -7.37 35.56 -5.39
C ARG A 755 -6.00 35.24 -5.96
N ARG A 756 -5.22 36.29 -6.22
CA ARG A 756 -3.83 36.22 -6.73
C ARG A 756 -2.77 36.49 -5.65
N HIS A 757 -3.22 36.77 -4.42
CA HIS A 757 -2.39 37.12 -3.29
C HIS A 757 -2.78 36.29 -2.06
N GLY A 758 -1.91 36.27 -1.06
CA GLY A 758 -2.20 35.67 0.24
C GLY A 758 -2.07 34.16 0.31
N SER A 759 -0.94 33.70 0.89
CA SER A 759 -0.74 32.30 1.28
C SER A 759 -1.23 32.06 2.70
N LEU A 760 -1.74 30.85 2.97
CA LEU A 760 -2.15 30.47 4.32
C LEU A 760 -0.92 30.02 5.11
N SER A 761 -0.59 30.75 6.18
CA SER A 761 0.40 30.29 7.14
C SER A 761 -0.18 29.21 8.07
N PHE A 762 0.71 28.54 8.80
CA PHE A 762 0.32 27.55 9.80
C PHE A 762 -0.58 28.17 10.90
N ARG A 763 -0.22 29.34 11.42
CA ARG A 763 -0.96 30.02 12.50
C ARG A 763 -2.26 30.66 12.01
N VAL A 764 -2.28 31.20 10.79
CA VAL A 764 -3.52 31.68 10.16
C VAL A 764 -4.53 30.54 10.01
N THR A 765 -4.07 29.36 9.59
CA THR A 765 -4.93 28.18 9.47
C THR A 765 -5.51 27.76 10.82
N GLN A 766 -4.71 27.84 11.90
CA GLN A 766 -5.15 27.58 13.27
C GLN A 766 -6.27 28.52 13.71
N VAL A 767 -6.09 29.83 13.48
CA VAL A 767 -7.10 30.86 13.79
C VAL A 767 -8.38 30.62 12.98
N LEU A 768 -8.28 30.42 11.66
CA LEU A 768 -9.46 30.22 10.78
C LEU A 768 -10.30 29.00 11.17
N SER A 769 -9.69 27.96 11.74
CA SER A 769 -10.39 26.72 12.10
C SER A 769 -10.60 26.54 13.60
N GLY A 770 -10.14 27.50 14.42
CA GLY A 770 -10.27 27.45 15.87
C GLY A 770 -9.55 26.26 16.52
N HIS A 771 -8.47 25.75 15.91
CA HIS A 771 -7.63 24.70 16.48
C HIS A 771 -6.26 25.25 16.90
N GLY A 772 -5.52 24.53 17.75
CA GLY A 772 -4.19 24.96 18.20
C GLY A 772 -4.14 25.15 19.72
N CYS A 773 -3.59 26.27 20.17
CA CYS A 773 -3.40 26.60 21.58
C CYS A 773 -4.63 27.28 22.23
N PHE A 774 -5.81 27.19 21.62
CA PHE A 774 -7.05 27.73 22.18
C PHE A 774 -7.62 26.80 23.25
N GLY A 775 -7.95 27.35 24.43
CA GLY A 775 -8.49 26.56 25.56
C GLY A 775 -9.71 25.70 25.18
N LYS A 776 -10.66 26.23 24.40
CA LYS A 776 -11.81 25.45 23.89
C LYS A 776 -11.40 24.23 23.07
N TYR A 777 -10.37 24.36 22.25
CA TYR A 777 -9.84 23.26 21.47
C TYR A 777 -9.07 22.27 22.35
N LEU A 778 -8.20 22.75 23.24
CA LEU A 778 -7.38 21.92 24.13
C LEU A 778 -8.24 21.09 25.08
N ARG A 779 -9.34 21.64 25.60
CA ARG A 779 -10.34 20.88 26.35
C ARG A 779 -10.99 19.77 25.52
N ARG A 780 -11.38 20.06 24.27
CA ARG A 780 -12.03 19.09 23.38
C ARG A 780 -11.14 17.87 23.08
N ILE A 781 -9.82 18.02 23.16
CA ILE A 781 -8.85 16.95 22.95
C ILE A 781 -8.23 16.44 24.26
N ASP A 782 -8.88 16.68 25.40
CA ASP A 782 -8.49 16.23 26.75
C ASP A 782 -7.08 16.66 27.19
N ARG A 783 -6.58 17.79 26.67
CA ARG A 783 -5.28 18.36 27.04
C ARG A 783 -5.37 19.36 28.19
N GLU A 784 -6.45 20.11 28.26
CA GLU A 784 -6.74 21.03 29.36
C GLU A 784 -8.08 20.67 30.04
N PRO A 785 -8.24 20.90 31.35
CA PRO A 785 -9.44 20.50 32.09
C PRO A 785 -10.65 21.40 31.78
N ASP A 786 -10.42 22.65 31.40
CA ASP A 786 -11.45 23.62 31.07
C ASP A 786 -11.07 24.43 29.83
N ALA A 787 -12.00 25.28 29.37
CA ALA A 787 -11.85 26.04 28.14
C ALA A 787 -11.39 27.49 28.40
N ARG A 788 -11.04 27.89 29.63
CA ARG A 788 -10.82 29.29 29.99
C ARG A 788 -9.58 29.87 29.32
N CYS A 789 -9.56 31.20 29.17
CA CYS A 789 -8.39 31.89 28.64
C CYS A 789 -7.32 32.01 29.71
N HIS A 790 -6.09 31.57 29.41
CA HIS A 790 -4.94 31.74 30.31
C HIS A 790 -4.33 33.13 30.27
N HIS A 791 -4.78 33.98 29.34
CA HIS A 791 -4.22 35.32 29.12
C HIS A 791 -5.15 36.42 29.64
N CYS A 792 -6.41 36.13 29.95
CA CYS A 792 -7.32 37.10 30.57
C CYS A 792 -8.24 36.44 31.60
N VAL A 793 -8.65 37.21 32.60
CA VAL A 793 -9.47 36.71 33.74
C VAL A 793 -10.97 36.71 33.42
N HIS A 794 -11.38 37.44 32.37
CA HIS A 794 -12.78 37.77 32.13
C HIS A 794 -13.51 36.82 31.16
N CYS A 795 -12.83 35.83 30.56
CA CYS A 795 -13.43 34.98 29.53
C CYS A 795 -13.62 33.52 29.98
N GLY A 796 -14.85 33.02 29.83
CA GLY A 796 -15.21 31.63 30.12
C GLY A 796 -14.78 30.61 29.06
N GLU A 797 -14.56 31.03 27.80
CA GLU A 797 -14.12 30.17 26.70
C GLU A 797 -13.09 30.85 25.77
N ASP A 798 -11.84 30.38 25.79
CA ASP A 798 -10.80 30.79 24.87
C ASP A 798 -11.01 30.20 23.47
N THR A 799 -11.50 31.05 22.58
CA THR A 799 -11.74 30.75 21.17
C THR A 799 -10.87 31.62 20.26
N ALA A 800 -10.80 31.27 18.98
CA ALA A 800 -10.18 32.14 17.98
C ALA A 800 -10.88 33.50 17.91
N GLN A 801 -12.22 33.53 18.01
CA GLN A 801 -12.99 34.78 18.02
C GLN A 801 -12.67 35.64 19.26
N HIS A 802 -12.58 35.02 20.43
CA HIS A 802 -12.15 35.71 21.66
C HIS A 802 -10.76 36.34 21.49
N THR A 803 -9.81 35.59 20.94
CA THR A 803 -8.44 36.09 20.69
C THR A 803 -8.43 37.25 19.69
N LEU A 804 -9.23 37.16 18.63
CA LEU A 804 -9.30 38.15 17.56
C LEU A 804 -10.03 39.43 17.94
N ALA A 805 -11.03 39.38 18.84
CA ALA A 805 -11.93 40.52 19.05
C ALA A 805 -12.06 40.99 20.51
N GLU A 806 -11.75 40.17 21.51
CA GLU A 806 -12.18 40.43 22.90
C GLU A 806 -11.05 40.39 23.93
N CYS A 807 -10.05 39.54 23.75
CA CYS A 807 -9.07 39.21 24.78
C CYS A 807 -8.20 40.41 25.17
N VAL A 808 -8.36 40.98 26.36
CA VAL A 808 -7.62 42.18 26.80
C VAL A 808 -6.10 42.08 26.67
N ALA A 809 -5.54 40.87 26.75
CA ALA A 809 -4.10 40.63 26.57
C ALA A 809 -3.53 41.01 25.18
N TRP A 810 -4.39 41.06 24.16
CA TRP A 810 -3.98 41.32 22.77
C TRP A 810 -4.50 42.66 22.24
N GLU A 811 -4.81 43.60 23.13
CA GLU A 811 -5.40 44.90 22.75
C GLU A 811 -4.50 45.71 21.82
N GLU A 812 -3.19 45.76 22.08
CA GLU A 812 -2.25 46.50 21.24
C GLU A 812 -2.09 45.88 19.84
N GLN A 813 -1.95 44.55 19.76
CA GLN A 813 -1.91 43.84 18.49
C GLN A 813 -3.22 44.01 17.71
N ARG A 814 -4.36 44.00 18.40
CA ARG A 814 -5.67 44.24 17.76
C ARG A 814 -5.81 45.68 17.27
N ARG A 815 -5.24 46.67 17.97
CA ARG A 815 -5.25 48.06 17.52
C ARG A 815 -4.52 48.21 16.18
N VAL A 816 -3.35 47.59 16.04
CA VAL A 816 -2.60 47.55 14.78
C VAL A 816 -3.41 46.87 13.67
N LEU A 817 -4.03 45.72 13.97
CA LEU A 817 -4.88 45.01 13.02
C LEU A 817 -6.08 45.87 12.59
N THR A 818 -6.79 46.46 13.54
CA THR A 818 -7.99 47.30 13.35
C THR A 818 -7.72 48.48 12.42
N ASN A 819 -6.55 49.11 12.54
CA ASN A 819 -6.15 50.21 11.65
C ASN A 819 -6.02 49.79 10.18
N LYS A 820 -5.77 48.50 9.90
CA LYS A 820 -5.58 47.96 8.55
C LYS A 820 -6.83 47.28 7.98
N VAL A 821 -7.62 46.60 8.81
CA VAL A 821 -8.79 45.82 8.34
C VAL A 821 -10.15 46.40 8.76
N GLY A 822 -10.17 47.38 9.67
CA GLY A 822 -11.37 47.99 10.23
C GLY A 822 -11.78 47.40 11.59
N GLY A 823 -12.82 47.97 12.22
CA GLY A 823 -13.24 47.65 13.59
C GLY A 823 -13.97 46.32 13.80
N ASP A 824 -14.50 45.71 12.74
CA ASP A 824 -15.15 44.39 12.83
C ASP A 824 -14.12 43.28 12.64
N LEU A 825 -13.67 42.71 13.76
CA LEU A 825 -12.71 41.61 13.80
C LEU A 825 -13.39 40.22 13.89
N SER A 826 -14.66 40.12 13.52
CA SER A 826 -15.31 38.81 13.36
C SER A 826 -14.64 38.01 12.23
N LEU A 827 -14.56 36.70 12.40
CA LEU A 827 -13.92 35.82 11.40
C LEU A 827 -14.48 36.02 9.97
N PRO A 828 -15.81 36.17 9.74
CA PRO A 828 -16.34 36.47 8.42
C PRO A 828 -15.97 37.87 7.89
N ALA A 829 -15.85 38.88 8.75
CA ALA A 829 -15.42 40.21 8.33
C ALA A 829 -13.94 40.23 7.95
N LEU A 830 -13.09 39.58 8.74
CA LEU A 830 -11.67 39.42 8.45
C LEU A 830 -11.44 38.69 7.14
N VAL A 831 -12.10 37.55 6.92
CA VAL A 831 -11.96 36.79 5.67
C VAL A 831 -12.38 37.62 4.45
N ARG A 832 -13.45 38.44 4.56
CA ARG A 832 -13.85 39.38 3.50
C ARG A 832 -12.75 40.41 3.20
N LYS A 833 -12.13 41.00 4.24
CA LYS A 833 -11.06 41.99 4.08
C LYS A 833 -9.77 41.38 3.53
N MET A 834 -9.41 40.19 4.02
CA MET A 834 -8.24 39.44 3.57
C MET A 834 -8.29 39.18 2.07
N VAL A 835 -9.43 38.72 1.55
CA VAL A 835 -9.57 38.43 0.11
C VAL A 835 -9.57 39.71 -0.75
N GLY A 836 -9.98 40.84 -0.17
CA GLY A 836 -10.06 42.12 -0.87
C GLY A 836 -8.72 42.81 -1.12
N SER A 837 -7.69 42.59 -0.29
CA SER A 837 -6.37 43.22 -0.50
C SER A 837 -5.21 42.45 0.12
N ALA A 838 -4.06 42.47 -0.56
CA ALA A 838 -2.81 41.89 -0.05
C ALA A 838 -2.37 42.53 1.28
N GLU A 839 -2.55 43.85 1.44
CA GLU A 839 -2.22 44.55 2.67
C GLU A 839 -3.08 44.08 3.87
N SER A 840 -4.39 43.90 3.68
CA SER A 840 -5.26 43.34 4.71
C SER A 840 -4.91 41.88 5.02
N TRP A 841 -4.54 41.10 4.00
CA TRP A 841 -4.07 39.72 4.18
C TRP A 841 -2.82 39.69 5.06
N ASP A 842 -1.80 40.47 4.72
CA ASP A 842 -0.53 40.52 5.43
C ASP A 842 -0.69 41.04 6.87
N ALA A 843 -1.59 42.00 7.11
CA ALA A 843 -1.93 42.47 8.44
C ALA A 843 -2.53 41.35 9.32
N VAL A 844 -3.45 40.55 8.77
CA VAL A 844 -4.03 39.40 9.49
C VAL A 844 -2.98 38.31 9.73
N VAL A 845 -2.12 38.03 8.74
CA VAL A 845 -1.01 37.07 8.89
C VAL A 845 -0.09 37.54 10.02
N SER A 846 0.33 38.80 10.01
CA SER A 846 1.21 39.37 11.04
C SER A 846 0.61 39.24 12.44
N PHE A 847 -0.66 39.61 12.62
CA PHE A 847 -1.37 39.43 13.89
C PHE A 847 -1.40 37.97 14.33
N CYS A 848 -1.78 37.06 13.43
CA CYS A 848 -1.86 35.63 13.73
C CYS A 848 -0.48 35.05 14.08
N GLU A 849 0.58 35.47 13.39
CA GLU A 849 1.93 35.00 13.63
C GLU A 849 2.44 35.46 15.00
N ASP A 850 2.24 36.72 15.37
CA ASP A 850 2.65 37.26 16.67
C ASP A 850 1.86 36.63 17.83
N VAL A 851 0.54 36.80 17.82
CA VAL A 851 -0.33 36.39 18.93
C VAL A 851 -0.31 34.87 19.13
N MET A 852 -0.40 34.08 18.05
CA MET A 852 -0.37 32.62 18.20
C MET A 852 1.01 32.10 18.61
N SER A 853 2.11 32.78 18.23
CA SER A 853 3.44 32.42 18.72
C SER A 853 3.50 32.56 20.25
N GLN A 854 3.02 33.67 20.79
CA GLN A 854 3.02 33.92 22.24
C GLN A 854 2.09 32.95 22.99
N LYS A 855 0.87 32.70 22.47
CA LYS A 855 -0.05 31.70 23.06
C LYS A 855 0.54 30.28 23.04
N GLU A 856 1.20 29.89 21.94
CA GLU A 856 1.88 28.58 21.87
C GLU A 856 3.06 28.47 22.85
N THR A 857 3.82 29.54 23.07
CA THR A 857 4.90 29.55 24.07
C THR A 857 4.35 29.36 25.47
N ALA A 858 3.31 30.12 25.83
CA ALA A 858 2.65 29.98 27.13
C ALA A 858 2.03 28.58 27.33
N GLU A 859 1.44 27.96 26.29
CA GLU A 859 0.97 26.57 26.35
C GLU A 859 2.13 25.61 26.64
N ARG A 860 3.28 25.76 25.96
CA ARG A 860 4.46 24.89 26.14
C ARG A 860 5.01 24.96 27.56
N GLU A 861 5.06 26.14 28.16
CA GLU A 861 5.49 26.31 29.55
C GLU A 861 4.57 25.56 30.52
N ARG A 862 3.25 25.65 30.32
CA ARG A 862 2.26 24.89 31.11
C ARG A 862 2.35 23.38 30.91
N GLU A 863 2.64 22.93 29.68
CA GLU A 863 2.85 21.50 29.42
C GLU A 863 4.07 20.93 30.16
N ILE A 864 5.15 21.72 30.26
CA ILE A 864 6.37 21.33 30.98
C ILE A 864 6.11 21.22 32.48
N SER A 865 5.31 22.12 33.05
CA SER A 865 4.97 22.13 34.47
C SER A 865 3.83 21.17 34.87
N THR A 866 3.16 20.52 33.91
CA THR A 866 2.02 19.63 34.19
C THR A 866 2.48 18.28 34.80
N PRO A 867 1.90 17.86 35.95
CA PRO A 867 2.26 16.60 36.64
C PRO A 867 1.65 15.33 36.00
N PHE A 868 0.76 15.46 35.00
CA PHE A 868 0.10 14.34 34.33
C PHE A 868 0.75 14.02 32.96
N PRO A 869 1.49 12.88 32.81
CA PRO A 869 2.23 12.56 31.58
C PRO A 869 1.35 12.36 30.33
N GLY A 870 0.11 11.92 30.51
CA GLY A 870 -0.85 11.65 29.44
C GLY A 870 -1.35 12.89 28.68
N ARG A 871 -1.17 14.10 29.25
CA ARG A 871 -1.61 15.38 28.63
C ARG A 871 -0.48 16.09 27.86
N ARG A 872 0.75 15.57 27.92
CA ARG A 872 1.92 16.11 27.21
C ARG A 872 1.89 15.80 25.72
N ARG A 873 2.30 16.75 24.87
CA ARG A 873 2.33 16.56 23.42
C ARG A 873 3.39 15.53 23.05
N ARG A 874 3.04 14.53 22.23
CA ARG A 874 4.05 13.67 21.57
C ARG A 874 4.85 14.52 20.59
N THR A 875 6.07 14.91 20.94
CA THR A 875 6.90 15.78 20.10
C THR A 875 7.33 15.07 18.80
N GLY A 876 6.87 15.58 17.66
CA GLY A 876 7.37 15.22 16.33
C GLY A 876 8.70 15.90 16.02
N ARG A 877 9.60 15.17 15.33
CA ARG A 877 11.04 15.49 15.16
C ARG A 877 11.39 16.74 14.34
N ARG A 878 10.42 17.50 13.81
CA ARG A 878 10.69 18.77 13.09
C ARG A 878 10.91 19.96 14.03
N ARG A 879 10.40 19.93 15.26
CA ARG A 879 10.45 21.06 16.21
C ARG A 879 11.61 21.00 17.23
N ARG A 880 12.49 19.99 17.17
CA ARG A 880 13.66 19.92 18.08
C ARG A 880 14.84 20.79 17.62
N ALA A 881 14.88 21.23 16.36
CA ALA A 881 15.99 22.04 15.84
C ALA A 881 15.86 23.53 16.23
N ASP A 882 14.65 24.09 16.25
CA ASP A 882 14.46 25.52 16.52
C ASP A 882 14.62 25.91 18.00
N ASN A 883 14.49 24.95 18.92
CA ASN A 883 14.59 25.20 20.36
C ASN A 883 16.03 25.39 20.88
N ALA A 884 17.06 25.19 20.04
CA ALA A 884 18.45 25.41 20.42
C ALA A 884 18.95 26.83 20.13
N LEU A 885 18.19 27.65 19.38
CA LEU A 885 18.64 28.96 18.88
C LEU A 885 18.11 30.17 19.68
N PHE A 886 17.24 29.97 20.68
CA PHE A 886 16.61 31.07 21.42
C PHE A 886 16.59 30.84 22.93
N ARG A 887 17.77 30.66 23.54
CA ARG A 887 17.96 30.96 24.97
C ARG A 887 18.83 32.23 25.07
N PRO A 888 18.36 33.31 25.73
CA PRO A 888 19.29 34.35 26.18
C PRO A 888 20.20 33.78 27.29
N PRO A 889 21.37 34.38 27.52
CA PRO A 889 22.41 33.85 28.41
C PRO A 889 21.96 33.67 29.86
#